data_AF-A0A7Y1V1T8-F1
#
_entry.id   AF-A0A7Y1V1T8-F1
#
_cell.length_a   1.000
_cell.length_b   1.000
_cell.length_c   1.000
_cell.angle_alpha   90.00
_cell.angle_beta   90.00
_cell.angle_gamma   90.00
#
_symmetry.space_group_name_H-M   'P 1'
#
loop_
_entity.id
_entity.type
_entity.pdbx_description
1 polymer ?
#
loop_
_entity_poly.entity_id
_entity_poly.type
_entity_poly.pdbx_seq_one_letter_code
_entity_poly.pdbx_strand_id
1 'polypeptide(L)'
;MKGEDKNGTEEVTLFASIDPAGEQIAIHGLDSTIPLAIHHVQQDFRPYIHPIRSPDGQGVLTEYSPGHHKHQTGLYWGFTRINNRDYFHNPGKDYWRKVSAEVDVEKGKEIKWRIMYHLLGEGGQPVMEERQLWSMQQKKGRYYIALEWMSTALVDITIGEYDYGGLFLRMPWKKEIDGRVLNAARQQDEKAEGQRAMWIDVGMAIDGREDHGHVTLFDHPQNDRFPTAWRVDNQMGIGPAPARLGDINLKKGENKVIQYGMMVYTGEVPDVELAQEWKTYSGAKGRYSSAALWRIAQEEGREAKFLSPQEAVTAMTVAEGYQVDVWAAEPLITQPMAFCWDNKGRLWIAENRDYESRGHGFSNSGDSRILILEDTDNDGQADQRKVFAEGIPFPAALAVGFDGVFVGAPPNLLFIPDKDGDDRADIEDIEIRLTGWGIRDRHETLNSFHWGPDGWLYGCQGFATPSVVRKPEGGGRIFKPGEAFPKDLLEAAGVEINGGVWRYHPTKELFEVVAHGFSNPWGIDYDAHGQLFITACVIPHLWYVIPGGIYHRQGGRHFNPYVYQDIKTITDHSHRSAHGGARFYLSDAFSSEQYGRLFMANIHEHAVLSDVIEPARSGFRGKHGADFLMANNAQWVGFSMELGPDGNLYVLDWHDADICGKEVLHKETGRVFKISPAASAAKEWEGRYDDMDGFSGKQLIELQLDRSSWHARRARLILQKRASEGKLGAEVESLARTILNNETHPVDIRLRSLWTLYVTELLSGQDLLEALHDREPYVRGWAVQLATQDSSLTDEMKRSIGKMAQDGEPSPVVRLYLASAMQRLPAEVTWEIAESLVTTDQDEEDHNIPKMIWYGIEPLVEQDSDRAMRLANLSRLSIISAHISRRLTDVGKYDAVLSGLKESSEGQYHILVGLRDGLKGNEDVNFGKAWTTVYQRLSSADDPSAGVILEIAQLLGDQAAAKTYLQHIEDWGLDVKKRRTALMGLAQQRNPALIKLLPGLIEESSLKKEAIRAVASFDDKSLGTLLLDHYSSCSDELKMEVLQTLSSRPSYGGLLTQAIKNGDIRKREVPAYVARQLRRVVGSGFVEVWGPIDESIQGLNALYDHYRVLLTPTAIQNADYQLGRRLFDRSCGTCHQMHGYGGTLGPDITGSNRLNTEYLLGNILEPSSEIQDDYQMVVLTTQDGRTYTGTIKNETETELTLAVVGSSSVVLPKSQVLSREVNAISMMPQGLLQTFTNEETLALFKYLQTEEMPKL
;
A
#
# COMPACT_ATOMS: atom_id res chain seq x y z
N MET A 1 -3.18 1.82 -38.61
CA MET A 1 -1.80 1.57 -39.10
C MET A 1 -1.01 1.06 -37.91
N LYS A 2 -0.51 -0.17 -38.00
CA LYS A 2 0.27 -0.85 -36.96
C LYS A 2 1.67 -0.22 -36.87
N GLY A 3 2.00 0.37 -35.74
CA GLY A 3 3.37 0.41 -35.24
C GLY A 3 3.47 -0.71 -34.21
N GLU A 4 4.15 -1.79 -34.56
CA GLU A 4 4.35 -2.94 -33.69
C GLU A 4 5.19 -2.55 -32.47
N ASP A 5 4.66 -2.77 -31.28
CA ASP A 5 5.44 -2.79 -30.04
C ASP A 5 6.17 -4.15 -29.96
N LYS A 6 7.21 -4.29 -30.78
CA LYS A 6 8.21 -5.35 -30.63
C LYS A 6 9.22 -4.93 -29.57
N ASN A 7 8.85 -5.04 -28.30
CA ASN A 7 9.82 -5.01 -27.21
C ASN A 7 9.80 -6.36 -26.50
N GLY A 8 10.38 -7.35 -27.18
CA GLY A 8 11.05 -8.44 -26.47
C GLY A 8 12.08 -7.82 -25.53
N THR A 9 12.31 -8.46 -24.40
CA THR A 9 13.38 -8.13 -23.46
C THR A 9 14.74 -8.21 -24.16
N GLU A 10 15.14 -7.18 -24.89
CA GLU A 10 16.53 -7.02 -25.30
C GLU A 10 17.33 -6.64 -24.06
N GLU A 11 17.94 -7.66 -23.46
CA GLU A 11 18.90 -7.50 -22.38
C GLU A 11 20.19 -6.92 -22.98
N VAL A 12 20.43 -5.64 -22.71
CA VAL A 12 21.59 -4.92 -23.25
C VAL A 12 22.87 -5.35 -22.51
N THR A 13 23.91 -5.68 -23.25
CA THR A 13 25.24 -6.00 -22.72
C THR A 13 26.11 -4.73 -22.72
N LEU A 14 26.82 -4.48 -21.62
CA LEU A 14 27.79 -3.40 -21.49
C LEU A 14 29.23 -3.95 -21.59
N PHE A 15 30.20 -3.08 -21.88
CA PHE A 15 31.62 -3.38 -21.68
C PHE A 15 32.38 -2.17 -21.12
N ALA A 16 33.41 -2.43 -20.33
CA ALA A 16 34.35 -1.43 -19.84
C ALA A 16 35.71 -1.57 -20.52
N SER A 17 36.40 -0.45 -20.70
CA SER A 17 37.79 -0.40 -21.14
C SER A 17 38.57 0.55 -20.25
N ILE A 18 39.83 0.21 -19.98
CA ILE A 18 40.77 1.09 -19.28
C ILE A 18 41.80 1.60 -20.30
N ASP A 19 42.11 2.89 -20.26
CA ASP A 19 43.10 3.45 -21.16
C ASP A 19 44.53 2.94 -20.82
N PRO A 20 45.49 3.00 -21.76
CA PRO A 20 46.85 2.48 -21.54
C PRO A 20 47.59 3.15 -20.38
N ALA A 21 47.23 4.39 -20.02
CA ALA A 21 47.81 5.10 -18.89
C ALA A 21 47.17 4.70 -17.55
N GLY A 22 46.05 3.97 -17.55
CA GLY A 22 45.29 3.63 -16.36
C GLY A 22 44.69 4.86 -15.67
N GLU A 23 44.42 5.92 -16.43
CA GLU A 23 43.87 7.20 -15.98
C GLU A 23 42.40 7.39 -16.34
N GLN A 24 41.82 6.53 -17.18
CA GLN A 24 40.41 6.58 -17.57
C GLN A 24 39.82 5.18 -17.68
N ILE A 25 38.63 4.99 -17.10
CA ILE A 25 37.80 3.81 -17.30
C ILE A 25 36.54 4.25 -18.06
N ALA A 26 36.38 3.77 -19.29
CA ALA A 26 35.26 4.10 -20.17
C ALA A 26 34.27 2.93 -20.26
N ILE A 27 32.97 3.22 -20.11
CA ILE A 27 31.89 2.24 -20.16
C ILE A 27 31.05 2.48 -21.40
N HIS A 28 30.80 1.42 -22.16
CA HIS A 28 30.16 1.45 -23.47
C HIS A 28 28.96 0.48 -23.51
N GLY A 29 27.95 0.84 -24.32
CA GLY A 29 26.97 -0.12 -24.81
C GLY A 29 27.57 -1.00 -25.90
N LEU A 30 27.08 -2.24 -26.06
CA LEU A 30 27.64 -3.25 -26.98
C LEU A 30 27.90 -2.72 -28.41
N ASP A 31 26.99 -1.87 -28.91
CA ASP A 31 27.02 -1.35 -30.29
C ASP A 31 27.42 0.14 -30.37
N SER A 32 27.82 0.76 -29.25
CA SER A 32 28.19 2.17 -29.20
C SER A 32 29.70 2.38 -29.18
N THR A 33 30.22 3.15 -30.14
CA THR A 33 31.61 3.64 -30.13
C THR A 33 31.81 4.80 -29.14
N ILE A 34 30.72 5.43 -28.68
CA ILE A 34 30.73 6.54 -27.74
C ILE A 34 30.49 5.99 -26.32
N PRO A 35 31.36 6.29 -25.34
CA PRO A 35 31.16 5.84 -23.97
C PRO A 35 29.96 6.53 -23.33
N LEU A 36 29.15 5.75 -22.62
CA LEU A 36 28.02 6.22 -21.82
C LEU A 36 28.48 6.94 -20.55
N ALA A 37 29.58 6.45 -19.95
CA ALA A 37 30.22 7.04 -18.79
C ALA A 37 31.75 6.91 -18.90
N ILE A 38 32.49 7.95 -18.49
CA ILE A 38 33.96 7.87 -18.34
C ILE A 38 34.33 8.26 -16.91
N HIS A 39 35.00 7.37 -16.20
CA HIS A 39 35.56 7.63 -14.88
C HIS A 39 37.03 8.03 -15.01
N HIS A 40 37.33 9.30 -14.71
CA HIS A 40 38.67 9.85 -14.69
C HIS A 40 39.35 9.51 -13.35
N VAL A 41 40.46 8.78 -13.44
CA VAL A 41 41.21 8.21 -12.31
C VAL A 41 42.70 8.58 -12.43
N GLN A 42 42.97 9.88 -12.52
CA GLN A 42 44.30 10.42 -12.74
C GLN A 42 45.20 10.33 -11.50
N GLN A 43 46.51 10.28 -11.72
CA GLN A 43 47.46 10.43 -10.61
C GLN A 43 47.33 11.83 -10.00
N ASP A 44 47.35 11.90 -8.67
CA ASP A 44 47.35 13.15 -7.91
C ASP A 44 46.22 14.13 -8.28
N PHE A 45 45.05 13.60 -8.62
CA PHE A 45 43.83 14.38 -8.82
C PHE A 45 42.62 13.59 -8.31
N ARG A 46 41.60 14.29 -7.80
CA ARG A 46 40.38 13.66 -7.30
C ARG A 46 39.64 12.90 -8.41
N PRO A 47 39.21 11.65 -8.19
CA PRO A 47 38.44 10.92 -9.20
C PRO A 47 37.06 11.56 -9.45
N TYR A 48 36.62 11.55 -10.71
CA TYR A 48 35.30 12.05 -11.13
C TYR A 48 34.78 11.34 -12.38
N ILE A 49 33.47 11.27 -12.55
CA ILE A 49 32.82 10.70 -13.74
C ILE A 49 32.28 11.84 -14.62
N HIS A 50 32.79 11.92 -15.85
CA HIS A 50 32.32 12.81 -16.89
C HIS A 50 32.88 12.37 -18.26
N PRO A 51 32.11 12.38 -19.36
CA PRO A 51 30.68 12.63 -19.39
C PRO A 51 29.90 11.40 -18.90
N ILE A 52 28.80 11.66 -18.20
CA ILE A 52 27.64 10.78 -18.10
C ILE A 52 26.66 11.19 -19.22
N ARG A 53 26.25 10.27 -20.09
CA ARG A 53 25.40 10.55 -21.28
C ARG A 53 24.01 9.96 -21.16
N SER A 54 22.98 10.57 -21.72
CA SER A 54 21.63 9.99 -21.76
C SER A 54 21.62 8.54 -22.29
N PRO A 55 20.61 7.71 -21.93
CA PRO A 55 20.62 6.28 -22.29
C PRO A 55 20.70 5.96 -23.79
N ASP A 56 20.31 6.89 -24.65
CA ASP A 56 20.44 6.83 -26.12
C ASP A 56 21.77 7.42 -26.65
N GLY A 57 22.64 7.90 -25.77
CA GLY A 57 23.94 8.49 -26.06
C GLY A 57 23.93 9.94 -26.56
N GLN A 58 22.76 10.56 -26.76
CA GLN A 58 22.63 11.82 -27.51
C GLN A 58 22.89 13.10 -26.68
N GLY A 59 22.72 13.09 -25.36
CA GLY A 59 22.94 14.24 -24.47
C GLY A 59 24.01 13.99 -23.42
N VAL A 60 24.78 15.02 -23.03
CA VAL A 60 25.73 14.95 -21.91
C VAL A 60 25.10 15.55 -20.66
N LEU A 61 24.92 14.74 -19.62
CA LEU A 61 24.17 15.07 -18.42
C LEU A 61 25.02 15.64 -17.28
N THR A 62 26.34 15.72 -17.46
CA THR A 62 27.28 16.21 -16.43
C THR A 62 28.15 17.31 -16.98
N GLU A 63 28.46 18.31 -16.18
CA GLU A 63 29.28 19.45 -16.61
C GLU A 63 30.76 19.25 -16.27
N TYR A 64 31.65 19.53 -17.22
CA TYR A 64 33.09 19.55 -16.98
C TYR A 64 33.57 20.93 -16.55
N SER A 65 34.21 21.04 -15.39
CA SER A 65 34.82 22.27 -14.87
C SER A 65 33.93 23.52 -15.02
N PRO A 66 32.76 23.56 -14.33
CA PRO A 66 31.81 24.65 -14.47
C PRO A 66 32.44 26.03 -14.25
N GLY A 67 32.07 27.01 -15.07
CA GLY A 67 32.65 28.37 -14.98
C GLY A 67 32.41 29.05 -13.63
N HIS A 68 31.32 28.69 -12.95
CA HIS A 68 30.91 29.21 -11.65
C HIS A 68 31.52 28.44 -10.47
N HIS A 69 31.82 27.14 -10.64
CA HIS A 69 32.47 26.28 -9.63
C HIS A 69 33.40 25.22 -10.27
N LYS A 70 34.62 25.64 -10.67
CA LYS A 70 35.57 24.77 -11.40
C LYS A 70 35.90 23.42 -10.75
N HIS A 71 35.79 23.33 -9.43
CA HIS A 71 36.06 22.11 -8.68
C HIS A 71 34.91 21.08 -8.76
N GLN A 72 33.70 21.50 -9.13
CA GLN A 72 32.51 20.64 -9.17
C GLN A 72 32.34 19.98 -10.55
N THR A 73 33.30 19.13 -10.90
CA THR A 73 33.35 18.47 -12.22
C THR A 73 32.56 17.17 -12.20
N GLY A 74 31.47 17.12 -12.98
CA GLY A 74 30.62 15.95 -13.18
C GLY A 74 30.08 15.35 -11.88
N LEU A 75 30.28 14.04 -11.71
CA LEU A 75 29.97 13.30 -10.50
C LEU A 75 31.27 12.94 -9.75
N TYR A 76 31.40 13.35 -8.50
CA TYR A 76 32.64 13.14 -7.74
C TYR A 76 32.39 12.96 -6.24
N TRP A 77 33.42 12.53 -5.52
CA TRP A 77 33.37 12.34 -4.07
C TRP A 77 34.42 13.18 -3.33
N GLY A 78 34.04 13.91 -2.29
CA GLY A 78 34.98 14.50 -1.34
C GLY A 78 34.30 15.20 -0.16
N PHE A 79 34.83 15.05 1.05
CA PHE A 79 34.32 15.78 2.22
C PHE A 79 34.90 17.18 2.34
N THR A 80 34.13 18.11 2.91
CA THR A 80 34.54 19.51 3.04
C THR A 80 35.52 19.76 4.17
N ARG A 81 35.52 18.96 5.25
CA ARG A 81 36.43 19.18 6.39
C ARG A 81 36.89 17.86 7.00
N ILE A 82 38.01 17.31 6.55
CA ILE A 82 38.66 16.16 7.20
C ILE A 82 39.84 16.70 8.02
N ASN A 83 39.79 16.58 9.34
CA ASN A 83 40.76 17.18 10.26
C ASN A 83 41.00 18.68 9.96
N ASN A 84 39.91 19.42 9.72
CA ASN A 84 39.88 20.83 9.31
C ASN A 84 40.49 21.15 7.94
N ARG A 85 40.92 20.16 7.16
CA ARG A 85 41.42 20.32 5.79
C ARG A 85 40.29 20.09 4.77
N ASP A 86 40.25 20.93 3.73
CA ASP A 86 39.14 20.96 2.76
C ASP A 86 39.43 20.17 1.49
N TYR A 87 38.80 19.00 1.36
CA TYR A 87 38.94 18.11 0.19
C TYR A 87 37.85 18.34 -0.87
N PHE A 88 36.80 19.10 -0.55
CA PHE A 88 35.68 19.36 -1.46
C PHE A 88 36.05 20.41 -2.51
N HIS A 89 36.70 21.49 -2.09
CA HIS A 89 37.09 22.58 -3.00
C HIS A 89 38.46 22.39 -3.65
N ASN A 90 39.27 21.43 -3.16
CA ASN A 90 40.66 21.25 -3.58
C ASN A 90 40.90 19.85 -4.21
N PRO A 91 40.66 19.67 -5.52
CA PRO A 91 40.82 18.37 -6.19
C PRO A 91 42.27 18.03 -6.59
N GLY A 92 43.25 18.88 -6.30
CA GLY A 92 44.60 18.80 -6.84
C GLY A 92 45.59 17.87 -6.10
N LYS A 93 46.84 17.92 -6.56
CA LYS A 93 47.92 16.97 -6.22
C LYS A 93 48.34 16.86 -4.76
N ASP A 94 48.09 17.88 -3.95
CA ASP A 94 48.48 17.88 -2.54
C ASP A 94 47.39 17.29 -1.62
N TYR A 95 46.34 16.69 -2.20
CA TYR A 95 45.19 16.14 -1.48
C TYR A 95 44.91 14.68 -1.82
N TRP A 96 45.26 14.22 -3.01
CA TRP A 96 44.90 12.90 -3.51
C TRP A 96 46.14 12.20 -4.03
N ARG A 97 46.21 10.87 -3.86
CA ARG A 97 47.22 10.02 -4.50
C ARG A 97 46.56 8.72 -4.92
N LYS A 98 46.56 8.42 -6.22
CA LYS A 98 46.03 7.14 -6.73
C LYS A 98 46.87 5.99 -6.22
N VAL A 99 46.21 4.91 -5.83
CA VAL A 99 46.80 3.63 -5.43
C VAL A 99 46.56 2.59 -6.53
N SER A 100 45.30 2.39 -6.93
CA SER A 100 44.94 1.46 -8.02
C SER A 100 43.63 1.84 -8.72
N ALA A 101 43.45 1.31 -9.92
CA ALA A 101 42.21 1.37 -10.70
C ALA A 101 42.09 0.07 -11.49
N GLU A 102 41.02 -0.69 -11.27
CA GLU A 102 40.85 -2.04 -11.78
C GLU A 102 39.41 -2.27 -12.25
N VAL A 103 39.25 -3.05 -13.32
CA VAL A 103 37.95 -3.48 -13.85
C VAL A 103 37.73 -4.94 -13.47
N ASP A 104 36.79 -5.19 -12.56
CA ASP A 104 36.50 -6.53 -12.03
C ASP A 104 35.65 -7.35 -13.00
N VAL A 105 34.71 -6.69 -13.70
CA VAL A 105 33.84 -7.30 -14.72
C VAL A 105 33.89 -6.45 -15.98
N GLU A 106 34.65 -6.91 -16.98
CA GLU A 106 34.93 -6.15 -18.21
C GLU A 106 33.76 -6.16 -19.20
N LYS A 107 32.95 -7.22 -19.23
CA LYS A 107 31.82 -7.35 -20.15
C LYS A 107 30.69 -8.16 -19.51
N GLY A 108 29.45 -7.68 -19.62
CA GLY A 108 28.30 -8.38 -19.07
C GLY A 108 27.06 -7.50 -18.94
N LYS A 109 26.04 -8.01 -18.25
CA LYS A 109 24.81 -7.26 -17.92
C LYS A 109 25.04 -6.19 -16.85
N GLU A 110 26.02 -6.43 -15.99
CA GLU A 110 26.49 -5.51 -14.96
C GLU A 110 28.02 -5.44 -15.07
N ILE A 111 28.54 -4.24 -15.21
CA ILE A 111 29.98 -3.94 -15.21
C ILE A 111 30.37 -3.49 -13.82
N LYS A 112 31.54 -3.93 -13.35
CA LYS A 112 32.07 -3.57 -12.03
C LYS A 112 33.51 -3.12 -12.16
N TRP A 113 33.83 -2.01 -11.50
CA TRP A 113 35.19 -1.50 -11.42
C TRP A 113 35.44 -0.91 -10.05
N ARG A 114 36.71 -0.91 -9.63
CA ARG A 114 37.14 -0.44 -8.33
C ARG A 114 38.33 0.49 -8.46
N ILE A 115 38.35 1.52 -7.63
CA ILE A 115 39.46 2.47 -7.55
C ILE A 115 39.88 2.67 -6.10
N MET A 116 41.14 3.01 -5.89
CA MET A 116 41.69 3.26 -4.56
C MET A 116 42.59 4.50 -4.57
N TYR A 117 42.38 5.38 -3.58
CA TYR A 117 43.12 6.62 -3.38
C TYR A 117 43.54 6.77 -1.92
N HIS A 118 44.67 7.45 -1.71
CA HIS A 118 45.01 8.02 -0.41
C HIS A 118 44.63 9.50 -0.40
N LEU A 119 43.90 9.91 0.62
CA LEU A 119 43.70 11.31 0.96
C LEU A 119 44.90 11.76 1.79
N LEU A 120 45.51 12.89 1.41
CA LEU A 120 46.77 13.37 1.96
C LEU A 120 46.56 14.53 2.94
N GLY A 121 47.21 14.49 4.09
CA GLY A 121 47.27 15.62 5.03
C GLY A 121 48.24 16.71 4.57
N GLU A 122 48.36 17.80 5.35
CA GLU A 122 49.23 18.95 5.03
C GLU A 122 50.70 18.58 4.74
N GLY A 123 51.23 17.54 5.41
CA GLY A 123 52.59 17.04 5.19
C GLY A 123 52.75 16.04 4.03
N GLY A 124 51.72 15.83 3.21
CA GLY A 124 51.72 14.86 2.10
C GLY A 124 51.67 13.39 2.52
N GLN A 125 51.42 13.13 3.81
CA GLN A 125 51.24 11.79 4.37
C GLN A 125 49.78 11.33 4.18
N PRO A 126 49.52 10.06 3.84
CA PRO A 126 48.17 9.50 3.83
C PRO A 126 47.49 9.62 5.20
N VAL A 127 46.30 10.22 5.25
CA VAL A 127 45.47 10.33 6.45
C VAL A 127 44.25 9.41 6.40
N MET A 128 43.78 9.09 5.19
CA MET A 128 42.68 8.17 4.94
C MET A 128 42.94 7.42 3.64
N GLU A 129 42.67 6.12 3.64
CA GLU A 129 42.55 5.34 2.41
C GLU A 129 41.08 5.33 2.00
N GLU A 130 40.84 5.58 0.73
CA GLU A 130 39.52 5.57 0.09
C GLU A 130 39.51 4.47 -0.97
N ARG A 131 38.47 3.66 -0.97
CA ARG A 131 38.15 2.67 -1.99
C ARG A 131 36.74 2.92 -2.49
N GLN A 132 36.57 3.05 -3.80
CA GLN A 132 35.25 3.15 -4.42
C GLN A 132 35.02 1.90 -5.28
N LEU A 133 33.98 1.14 -4.96
CA LEU A 133 33.47 0.07 -5.81
C LEU A 133 32.26 0.60 -6.56
N TRP A 134 32.31 0.52 -7.88
CA TRP A 134 31.25 0.99 -8.74
C TRP A 134 30.66 -0.16 -9.53
N SER A 135 29.35 -0.10 -9.79
CA SER A 135 28.72 -0.94 -10.80
C SER A 135 27.80 -0.14 -11.72
N MET A 136 27.64 -0.63 -12.95
CA MET A 136 26.73 -0.06 -13.93
C MET A 136 25.97 -1.16 -14.67
N GLN A 137 24.66 -0.98 -14.79
CA GLN A 137 23.76 -1.86 -15.55
C GLN A 137 22.79 -1.04 -16.40
N GLN A 138 22.33 -1.59 -17.53
CA GLN A 138 21.36 -0.96 -18.42
C GLN A 138 20.08 -1.81 -18.52
N LYS A 139 18.92 -1.18 -18.36
CA LYS A 139 17.61 -1.86 -18.41
C LYS A 139 16.53 -0.90 -18.91
N LYS A 140 15.72 -1.34 -19.88
CA LYS A 140 14.56 -0.59 -20.40
C LYS A 140 14.86 0.86 -20.79
N GLY A 141 15.95 1.10 -21.53
CA GLY A 141 16.32 2.46 -21.93
C GLY A 141 16.74 3.37 -20.78
N ARG A 142 17.16 2.81 -19.64
CA ARG A 142 17.76 3.51 -18.49
C ARG A 142 19.06 2.85 -18.10
N TYR A 143 19.92 3.56 -17.40
CA TYR A 143 21.06 2.94 -16.75
C TYR A 143 21.13 3.32 -15.27
N TYR A 144 21.65 2.37 -14.50
CA TYR A 144 21.74 2.42 -13.07
C TYR A 144 23.21 2.35 -12.70
N ILE A 145 23.66 3.28 -11.86
CA ILE A 145 25.03 3.34 -11.37
C ILE A 145 24.96 3.16 -9.85
N ALA A 146 25.74 2.24 -9.29
CA ALA A 146 25.86 2.07 -7.85
C ALA A 146 27.28 2.41 -7.40
N LEU A 147 27.39 3.09 -6.26
CA LEU A 147 28.62 3.39 -5.55
C LEU A 147 28.57 2.73 -4.17
N GLU A 148 29.57 1.92 -3.87
CA GLU A 148 29.95 1.55 -2.50
C GLU A 148 31.29 2.21 -2.20
N TRP A 149 31.24 3.28 -1.41
CA TRP A 149 32.40 4.01 -0.93
C TRP A 149 32.84 3.43 0.41
N MET A 150 34.09 3.04 0.50
CA MET A 150 34.74 2.54 1.71
C MET A 150 35.90 3.44 2.06
N SER A 151 36.05 3.79 3.33
CA SER A 151 37.29 4.39 3.83
C SER A 151 37.89 3.62 4.99
N THR A 152 39.21 3.73 5.12
CA THR A 152 39.99 3.28 6.27
C THR A 152 40.77 4.48 6.82
N ALA A 153 40.51 4.85 8.07
CA ALA A 153 41.21 5.95 8.72
C ALA A 153 42.65 5.53 9.07
N LEU A 154 43.66 6.24 8.54
CA LEU A 154 45.08 5.93 8.79
C LEU A 154 45.63 6.69 10.02
N VAL A 155 44.89 7.72 10.43
CA VAL A 155 45.03 8.49 11.67
C VAL A 155 43.64 8.66 12.29
N ASP A 156 43.54 9.27 13.47
CA ASP A 156 42.23 9.73 13.96
C ASP A 156 41.71 10.83 13.02
N ILE A 157 40.48 10.66 12.54
CA ILE A 157 39.83 11.55 11.58
C ILE A 157 38.56 12.13 12.21
N THR A 158 38.40 13.44 12.10
CA THR A 158 37.13 14.13 12.30
C THR A 158 36.69 14.74 10.97
N ILE A 159 35.58 14.25 10.44
CA ILE A 159 34.86 14.91 9.35
C ILE A 159 33.95 15.95 10.02
N GLY A 160 34.32 17.22 9.96
CA GLY A 160 33.64 18.30 10.65
C GLY A 160 32.27 18.61 10.05
N GLU A 161 31.35 19.05 10.90
CA GLU A 161 30.01 19.49 10.52
C GLU A 161 30.07 20.54 9.39
N TYR A 162 29.31 20.28 8.33
CA TYR A 162 29.24 21.16 7.18
C TYR A 162 27.99 20.87 6.33
N ASP A 163 27.49 21.90 5.66
CA ASP A 163 26.27 21.87 4.85
C ASP A 163 26.34 21.01 3.57
N TYR A 164 27.54 20.64 3.16
CA TYR A 164 27.79 19.82 1.99
C TYR A 164 29.13 19.08 2.13
N GLY A 165 29.31 18.05 1.33
CA GLY A 165 30.52 17.21 1.32
C GLY A 165 30.16 15.73 1.37
N GLY A 166 30.79 14.95 0.50
CA GLY A 166 30.40 13.59 0.16
C GLY A 166 30.36 13.42 -1.35
N LEU A 167 29.41 12.61 -1.85
CA LEU A 167 29.09 12.52 -3.26
C LEU A 167 28.43 13.83 -3.75
N PHE A 168 28.76 14.30 -4.95
CA PHE A 168 28.13 15.48 -5.52
C PHE A 168 28.03 15.38 -7.04
N LEU A 169 26.89 15.80 -7.58
CA LEU A 169 26.57 15.80 -9.00
C LEU A 169 26.36 17.24 -9.49
N ARG A 170 27.04 17.59 -10.59
CA ARG A 170 26.81 18.82 -11.34
C ARG A 170 26.37 18.50 -12.77
N MET A 171 25.17 18.95 -13.11
CA MET A 171 24.64 18.97 -14.47
C MET A 171 24.94 20.30 -15.18
N PRO A 172 24.82 20.40 -16.53
CA PRO A 172 25.18 21.57 -17.34
C PRO A 172 24.27 22.80 -17.14
N TRP A 173 24.33 23.40 -15.97
CA TRP A 173 23.45 24.49 -15.58
C TRP A 173 23.83 25.83 -16.26
N LYS A 174 22.82 26.61 -16.65
CA LYS A 174 22.96 28.01 -17.06
C LYS A 174 21.83 28.86 -16.47
N LYS A 175 22.09 30.13 -16.25
CA LYS A 175 21.07 31.10 -15.82
C LYS A 175 19.96 31.10 -16.86
N GLU A 176 18.73 30.76 -16.47
CA GLU A 176 17.53 30.55 -17.33
C GLU A 176 17.39 29.16 -17.98
N ILE A 177 18.13 28.15 -17.53
CA ILE A 177 17.84 26.77 -17.93
C ILE A 177 16.48 26.31 -17.38
N ASP A 178 15.69 25.65 -18.21
CA ASP A 178 14.50 24.92 -17.76
C ASP A 178 14.97 23.65 -17.04
N GLY A 179 14.80 23.62 -15.72
CA GLY A 179 15.23 22.53 -14.86
C GLY A 179 14.62 22.61 -13.48
N ARG A 180 14.67 21.49 -12.76
CA ARG A 180 14.10 21.34 -11.42
C ARG A 180 14.82 20.27 -10.62
N VAL A 181 14.81 20.43 -9.30
CA VAL A 181 15.17 19.38 -8.33
C VAL A 181 13.91 18.93 -7.60
N LEU A 182 13.73 17.61 -7.43
CA LEU A 182 12.60 17.01 -6.71
C LEU A 182 13.10 15.90 -5.80
N ASN A 183 12.60 15.80 -4.57
CA ASN A 183 12.94 14.68 -3.68
C ASN A 183 11.76 13.75 -3.39
N ALA A 184 12.02 12.67 -2.65
CA ALA A 184 11.01 11.67 -2.28
C ALA A 184 9.83 12.19 -1.44
N ALA A 185 9.94 13.40 -0.88
CA ALA A 185 8.88 14.10 -0.17
C ALA A 185 8.28 15.23 -1.02
N ARG A 186 8.56 15.25 -2.33
CA ARG A 186 8.11 16.22 -3.34
C ARG A 186 8.47 17.67 -3.06
N GLN A 187 9.43 17.90 -2.18
CA GLN A 187 10.00 19.22 -2.00
C GLN A 187 10.79 19.55 -3.26
N GLN A 188 10.58 20.76 -3.79
CA GLN A 188 11.16 21.22 -5.05
C GLN A 188 12.24 22.29 -4.81
N ASP A 189 13.32 22.20 -5.55
CA ASP A 189 14.41 23.19 -5.59
C ASP A 189 14.92 23.58 -4.20
N GLU A 190 14.83 24.87 -3.84
CA GLU A 190 15.26 25.39 -2.54
C GLU A 190 14.53 24.72 -1.36
N LYS A 191 13.30 24.23 -1.55
CA LYS A 191 12.58 23.51 -0.48
C LYS A 191 13.18 22.13 -0.21
N ALA A 192 13.89 21.53 -1.17
CA ALA A 192 14.57 20.25 -0.97
C ALA A 192 15.94 20.41 -0.28
N GLU A 193 16.44 21.64 -0.13
CA GLU A 193 17.72 21.90 0.50
C GLU A 193 17.69 21.56 1.99
N GLY A 194 18.68 20.78 2.45
CA GLY A 194 18.78 20.31 3.84
C GLY A 194 17.80 19.22 4.22
N GLN A 195 16.87 18.86 3.35
CA GLN A 195 15.82 17.90 3.64
C GLN A 195 16.32 16.47 3.59
N ARG A 196 15.73 15.61 4.42
CA ARG A 196 16.02 14.17 4.44
C ARG A 196 15.03 13.46 3.52
N ALA A 197 15.54 12.72 2.54
CA ALA A 197 14.70 11.99 1.59
C ALA A 197 15.41 10.71 1.11
N MET A 198 14.62 9.72 0.72
CA MET A 198 15.11 8.43 0.21
C MET A 198 15.87 8.58 -1.11
N TRP A 199 15.47 9.58 -1.89
CA TRP A 199 16.02 9.89 -3.19
C TRP A 199 15.82 11.37 -3.52
N ILE A 200 16.65 11.87 -4.43
CA ILE A 200 16.54 13.20 -5.02
C ILE A 200 16.85 13.12 -6.52
N ASP A 201 16.03 13.77 -7.33
CA ASP A 201 16.13 13.84 -8.77
C ASP A 201 16.47 15.27 -9.20
N VAL A 202 17.39 15.40 -10.15
CA VAL A 202 17.61 16.65 -10.87
C VAL A 202 17.33 16.40 -12.35
N GLY A 203 16.47 17.23 -12.93
CA GLY A 203 16.09 17.18 -14.33
C GLY A 203 16.25 18.54 -14.98
N MET A 204 16.77 18.60 -16.19
CA MET A 204 16.85 19.85 -16.95
C MET A 204 16.92 19.61 -18.45
N ALA A 205 16.67 20.67 -19.22
CA ALA A 205 16.93 20.71 -20.65
C ALA A 205 18.43 20.48 -20.93
N ILE A 206 18.74 19.59 -21.88
CA ILE A 206 20.12 19.24 -22.25
C ILE A 206 20.34 19.52 -23.73
N ASP A 207 21.48 20.13 -24.07
CA ASP A 207 21.84 20.41 -25.45
C ASP A 207 21.81 19.13 -26.30
N GLY A 208 21.09 19.18 -27.42
CA GLY A 208 20.90 18.04 -28.33
C GLY A 208 19.65 17.19 -28.05
N ARG A 209 18.77 17.60 -27.12
CA ARG A 209 17.52 16.91 -26.79
C ARG A 209 16.31 17.84 -26.78
N GLU A 210 15.12 17.27 -27.00
CA GLU A 210 13.82 17.96 -26.86
C GLU A 210 13.16 17.69 -25.50
N ASP A 211 13.49 16.57 -24.85
CA ASP A 211 13.05 16.18 -23.51
C ASP A 211 14.13 16.46 -22.44
N HIS A 212 13.73 16.51 -21.17
CA HIS A 212 14.66 16.70 -20.05
C HIS A 212 15.56 15.46 -19.88
N GLY A 213 16.82 15.71 -19.52
CA GLY A 213 17.73 14.68 -19.03
C GLY A 213 17.74 14.67 -17.50
N HIS A 214 17.69 13.48 -16.90
CA HIS A 214 17.54 13.32 -15.47
C HIS A 214 18.63 12.46 -14.86
N VAL A 215 19.04 12.81 -13.64
CA VAL A 215 19.82 11.95 -12.76
C VAL A 215 19.17 11.92 -11.39
N THR A 216 18.68 10.76 -10.97
CA THR A 216 18.22 10.51 -9.61
C THR A 216 19.34 9.91 -8.78
N LEU A 217 19.55 10.42 -7.56
CA LEU A 217 20.40 9.83 -6.53
C LEU A 217 19.52 9.12 -5.49
N PHE A 218 19.90 7.89 -5.13
CA PHE A 218 19.26 7.03 -4.14
C PHE A 218 20.16 6.92 -2.90
N ASP A 219 19.60 7.18 -1.72
CA ASP A 219 20.26 6.87 -0.45
C ASP A 219 20.04 5.40 -0.06
N HIS A 220 20.94 4.82 0.72
CA HIS A 220 20.86 3.41 1.12
C HIS A 220 20.59 3.25 2.63
N PRO A 221 19.66 2.37 3.06
CA PRO A 221 19.35 2.15 4.48
C PRO A 221 20.51 1.75 5.38
N GLN A 222 21.61 1.24 4.81
CA GLN A 222 22.82 0.88 5.56
C GLN A 222 23.73 2.09 5.85
N ASN A 223 23.41 3.27 5.32
CA ASN A 223 24.15 4.49 5.63
C ASN A 223 23.78 4.97 7.03
N ASP A 224 24.79 5.30 7.84
CA ASP A 224 24.62 5.57 9.27
C ASP A 224 23.81 6.83 9.65
N ARG A 225 23.29 7.54 8.66
CA ARG A 225 22.46 8.75 8.81
C ARG A 225 21.28 8.74 7.84
N PHE A 226 20.86 7.55 7.43
CA PHE A 226 19.78 7.37 6.48
C PHE A 226 18.41 7.80 7.05
N PRO A 227 17.54 8.46 6.25
CA PRO A 227 17.88 9.14 5.02
C PRO A 227 18.77 10.35 5.31
N THR A 228 19.82 10.52 4.52
CA THR A 228 20.80 11.60 4.61
C THR A 228 20.16 12.92 4.23
N ALA A 229 20.58 14.01 4.87
CA ALA A 229 20.23 15.35 4.43
C ALA A 229 20.84 15.64 3.06
N TRP A 230 20.03 16.12 2.11
CA TRP A 230 20.49 16.47 0.78
C TRP A 230 21.01 17.91 0.74
N ARG A 231 22.04 18.13 -0.07
CA ARG A 231 22.43 19.45 -0.57
C ARG A 231 21.74 19.68 -1.90
N VAL A 232 21.08 20.82 -2.04
CA VAL A 232 20.58 21.43 -3.27
C VAL A 232 21.09 22.87 -3.28
N ASP A 233 21.90 23.23 -4.26
CA ASP A 233 22.34 24.62 -4.42
C ASP A 233 21.57 25.39 -5.48
N ASN A 234 21.77 26.71 -5.50
CA ASN A 234 21.06 27.64 -6.36
C ASN A 234 21.38 27.47 -7.87
N GLN A 235 22.27 26.53 -8.21
CA GLN A 235 22.58 26.12 -9.59
C GLN A 235 22.20 24.65 -9.84
N MET A 236 21.27 24.11 -9.06
CA MET A 236 20.74 22.74 -9.16
C MET A 236 21.79 21.65 -8.98
N GLY A 237 22.84 21.95 -8.21
CA GLY A 237 23.85 20.97 -7.81
C GLY A 237 23.32 20.16 -6.64
N ILE A 238 23.36 18.84 -6.78
CA ILE A 238 22.78 17.95 -5.79
C ILE A 238 23.81 16.98 -5.22
N GLY A 239 23.67 16.61 -3.95
CA GLY A 239 24.49 15.57 -3.35
C GLY A 239 24.11 15.28 -1.90
N PRO A 240 24.32 14.06 -1.41
CA PRO A 240 24.13 13.76 0.00
C PRO A 240 25.15 14.53 0.85
N ALA A 241 24.69 15.11 1.97
CA ALA A 241 25.49 15.88 2.91
C ALA A 241 25.45 15.23 4.32
N PRO A 242 26.02 14.03 4.49
CA PRO A 242 25.91 13.31 5.76
C PRO A 242 26.50 14.09 6.95
N ALA A 243 27.52 14.93 6.74
CA ALA A 243 28.15 15.74 7.78
C ALA A 243 27.28 16.92 8.28
N ARG A 244 26.14 17.21 7.64
CA ARG A 244 25.21 18.27 8.07
C ARG A 244 24.56 17.99 9.43
N LEU A 245 24.51 16.73 9.84
CA LEU A 245 23.94 16.28 11.12
C LEU A 245 24.99 16.19 12.24
N GLY A 246 26.00 17.06 12.21
CA GLY A 246 27.11 17.09 13.18
C GLY A 246 28.35 16.30 12.75
N ASP A 247 29.42 16.41 13.53
CA ASP A 247 30.72 15.76 13.26
C ASP A 247 30.63 14.24 13.07
N ILE A 248 31.48 13.68 12.19
CA ILE A 248 31.68 12.24 12.04
C ILE A 248 33.12 11.93 12.44
N ASN A 249 33.29 11.20 13.54
CA ASN A 249 34.61 10.80 14.06
C ASN A 249 34.92 9.36 13.67
N LEU A 250 36.15 9.11 13.23
CA LEU A 250 36.71 7.79 12.93
C LEU A 250 38.05 7.64 13.65
N LYS A 251 38.22 6.55 14.40
CA LYS A 251 39.50 6.21 15.02
C LYS A 251 40.46 5.60 14.02
N LYS A 252 41.77 5.74 14.25
CA LYS A 252 42.77 5.07 13.44
C LYS A 252 42.48 3.56 13.32
N GLY A 253 42.38 3.07 12.09
CA GLY A 253 42.05 1.69 11.74
C GLY A 253 40.55 1.40 11.57
N GLU A 254 39.69 2.35 11.93
CA GLU A 254 38.25 2.26 11.73
C GLU A 254 37.90 2.40 10.24
N ASN A 255 36.87 1.65 9.82
CA ASN A 255 36.36 1.70 8.46
C ASN A 255 35.00 2.37 8.42
N LYS A 256 34.67 2.97 7.28
CA LYS A 256 33.35 3.55 7.02
C LYS A 256 32.87 3.12 5.65
N VAL A 257 31.65 2.62 5.56
CA VAL A 257 31.00 2.26 4.29
C VAL A 257 29.82 3.19 4.05
N ILE A 258 29.70 3.70 2.84
CA ILE A 258 28.57 4.53 2.38
C ILE A 258 28.16 4.05 1.00
N GLN A 259 26.86 3.84 0.80
CA GLN A 259 26.29 3.31 -0.43
C GLN A 259 25.32 4.32 -1.05
N TYR A 260 25.47 4.58 -2.35
CA TYR A 260 24.54 5.40 -3.12
C TYR A 260 24.19 4.74 -4.45
N GLY A 261 22.93 4.80 -4.83
CA GLY A 261 22.44 4.36 -6.14
C GLY A 261 22.14 5.56 -7.01
N MET A 262 22.12 5.37 -8.32
CA MET A 262 21.75 6.42 -9.26
C MET A 262 20.97 5.81 -10.40
N MET A 263 19.95 6.53 -10.87
CA MET A 263 19.22 6.20 -12.08
C MET A 263 19.34 7.35 -13.05
N VAL A 264 19.60 7.02 -14.31
CA VAL A 264 19.65 8.00 -15.38
C VAL A 264 18.70 7.65 -16.51
N TYR A 265 17.92 8.65 -16.88
CA TYR A 265 16.81 8.53 -17.81
C TYR A 265 16.49 9.89 -18.43
N THR A 266 15.50 9.91 -19.32
CA THR A 266 15.03 11.12 -20.00
C THR A 266 13.50 11.10 -20.04
N GLY A 267 12.87 12.26 -20.25
CA GLY A 267 11.41 12.40 -20.28
C GLY A 267 10.83 13.00 -18.99
N GLU A 268 9.62 12.61 -18.62
CA GLU A 268 8.98 13.06 -17.37
C GLU A 268 9.49 12.28 -16.16
N VAL A 269 9.46 12.91 -14.98
CA VAL A 269 9.87 12.28 -13.71
C VAL A 269 8.85 11.21 -13.32
N PRO A 270 9.24 9.92 -13.25
CA PRO A 270 8.31 8.85 -12.96
C PRO A 270 8.25 8.60 -11.44
N ASP A 271 7.68 9.53 -10.65
CA ASP A 271 7.71 9.55 -9.17
C ASP A 271 7.41 8.16 -8.53
N VAL A 272 6.30 7.53 -8.90
CA VAL A 272 5.93 6.18 -8.41
C VAL A 272 6.98 5.13 -8.76
N GLU A 273 7.57 5.25 -9.95
CA GLU A 273 8.62 4.34 -10.39
C GLU A 273 9.93 4.61 -9.67
N LEU A 274 10.30 5.87 -9.38
CA LEU A 274 11.48 6.21 -8.58
C LEU A 274 11.42 5.57 -7.20
N ALA A 275 10.26 5.60 -6.55
CA ALA A 275 10.05 4.91 -5.28
C ALA A 275 10.23 3.38 -5.41
N GLN A 276 9.84 2.79 -6.54
CA GLN A 276 10.00 1.36 -6.81
C GLN A 276 11.44 0.98 -7.18
N GLU A 277 12.15 1.83 -7.92
CA GLU A 277 13.54 1.64 -8.27
C GLU A 277 14.44 1.81 -7.04
N TRP A 278 14.15 2.78 -6.17
CA TRP A 278 14.80 2.90 -4.85
C TRP A 278 14.60 1.63 -4.00
N LYS A 279 13.39 1.06 -3.93
CA LYS A 279 13.12 -0.22 -3.23
C LYS A 279 13.93 -1.37 -3.82
N THR A 280 14.05 -1.41 -5.14
CA THR A 280 14.83 -2.42 -5.86
C THR A 280 16.32 -2.29 -5.54
N TYR A 281 16.86 -1.07 -5.56
CA TYR A 281 18.25 -0.76 -5.24
C TYR A 281 18.59 -1.07 -3.78
N SER A 282 17.77 -0.63 -2.83
CA SER A 282 18.00 -0.81 -1.38
C SER A 282 17.81 -2.26 -0.90
N GLY A 283 17.30 -3.15 -1.75
CA GLY A 283 16.94 -4.52 -1.36
C GLY A 283 15.78 -4.59 -0.36
N ALA A 284 15.06 -3.49 -0.14
CA ALA A 284 13.93 -3.41 0.78
C ALA A 284 12.75 -4.26 0.28
N LYS A 285 12.57 -5.44 0.89
CA LYS A 285 11.47 -6.36 0.56
C LYS A 285 10.30 -6.15 1.54
N GLY A 286 9.47 -5.14 1.27
CA GLY A 286 8.25 -4.93 2.04
C GLY A 286 7.61 -3.56 1.84
N ARG A 287 6.41 -3.36 2.42
CA ARG A 287 5.69 -2.07 2.47
C ARG A 287 6.39 -0.98 3.30
N TYR A 288 7.63 -1.22 3.72
CA TYR A 288 8.42 -0.44 4.68
C TYR A 288 8.94 0.92 4.22
N SER A 289 8.47 1.47 3.09
CA SER A 289 8.61 2.92 2.90
C SER A 289 7.74 3.70 3.89
N SER A 290 6.61 3.16 4.36
CA SER A 290 5.67 3.91 5.22
C SER A 290 6.05 3.98 6.70
N ALA A 291 6.62 2.94 7.31
CA ALA A 291 6.89 2.94 8.75
C ALA A 291 8.08 3.84 9.15
N ALA A 292 9.12 3.89 8.31
CA ALA A 292 10.24 4.82 8.50
C ALA A 292 9.78 6.28 8.33
N LEU A 293 8.97 6.55 7.30
CA LEU A 293 8.35 7.86 7.10
C LEU A 293 7.39 8.23 8.25
N TRP A 294 6.68 7.25 8.80
CA TRP A 294 5.80 7.47 9.95
C TRP A 294 6.59 7.86 11.21
N ARG A 295 7.68 7.16 11.50
CA ARG A 295 8.55 7.53 12.63
C ARG A 295 9.14 8.93 12.46
N ILE A 296 9.61 9.25 11.25
CA ILE A 296 10.11 10.60 10.93
C ILE A 296 9.03 11.64 11.18
N ALA A 297 7.80 11.42 10.71
CA ALA A 297 6.68 12.34 10.94
C ALA A 297 6.35 12.49 12.44
N GLN A 298 6.44 11.42 13.23
CA GLN A 298 6.24 11.48 14.68
C GLN A 298 7.36 12.24 15.41
N GLU A 299 8.62 12.02 15.04
CA GLU A 299 9.77 12.77 15.56
C GLU A 299 9.64 14.25 15.19
N GLU A 300 9.33 14.57 13.93
CA GLU A 300 9.05 15.92 13.44
C GLU A 300 7.95 16.60 14.29
N GLY A 301 6.85 15.90 14.57
CA GLY A 301 5.75 16.40 15.39
C GLY A 301 6.14 16.70 16.85
N ARG A 302 6.92 15.81 17.48
CA ARG A 302 7.37 15.97 18.88
C ARG A 302 8.42 17.08 19.04
N GLU A 303 9.26 17.30 18.03
CA GLU A 303 10.29 18.37 18.04
C GLU A 303 9.73 19.73 17.62
N ALA A 304 8.61 19.75 16.89
CA ALA A 304 8.01 20.99 16.40
C ALA A 304 7.54 21.90 17.54
N LYS A 305 7.66 23.21 17.30
CA LYS A 305 7.13 24.24 18.19
C LYS A 305 5.60 24.20 18.14
N PHE A 306 4.96 24.17 19.30
CA PHE A 306 3.52 24.43 19.43
C PHE A 306 3.20 25.87 19.02
N LEU A 307 2.25 26.04 18.10
CA LEU A 307 1.86 27.36 17.57
C LEU A 307 0.46 27.73 18.07
N SER A 308 0.25 28.99 18.42
CA SER A 308 -1.12 29.53 18.55
C SER A 308 -1.84 29.55 17.19
N PRO A 309 -3.18 29.68 17.14
CA PRO A 309 -3.92 29.67 15.87
C PRO A 309 -3.42 30.72 14.87
N GLN A 310 -3.16 31.96 15.31
CA GLN A 310 -2.62 33.01 14.43
C GLN A 310 -1.16 32.78 14.04
N GLU A 311 -0.33 32.22 14.92
CA GLU A 311 1.04 31.82 14.55
C GLU A 311 1.01 30.69 13.50
N ALA A 312 0.06 29.76 13.58
CA ALA A 312 -0.13 28.70 12.60
C ALA A 312 -0.50 29.27 11.21
N VAL A 313 -1.46 30.20 11.14
CA VAL A 313 -1.79 30.91 9.88
C VAL A 313 -0.58 31.67 9.34
N THR A 314 0.19 32.33 10.22
CA THR A 314 1.40 33.05 9.80
C THR A 314 2.48 32.11 9.25
N ALA A 315 2.56 30.88 9.76
CA ALA A 315 3.49 29.86 9.28
C ALA A 315 3.04 29.23 7.95
N MET A 316 1.73 29.18 7.68
CA MET A 316 1.17 28.53 6.49
C MET A 316 1.65 29.18 5.18
N THR A 317 1.82 28.34 4.16
CA THR A 317 1.99 28.75 2.76
C THR A 317 0.81 28.22 1.96
N VAL A 318 0.10 29.09 1.24
CA VAL A 318 -1.06 28.72 0.43
C VAL A 318 -0.82 29.09 -1.04
N ALA A 319 -1.53 28.45 -1.96
CA ALA A 319 -1.50 28.76 -3.38
C ALA A 319 -1.72 30.27 -3.66
N GLU A 320 -1.08 30.78 -4.73
CA GLU A 320 -1.20 32.18 -5.12
C GLU A 320 -2.67 32.58 -5.34
N GLY A 321 -3.05 33.76 -4.83
CA GLY A 321 -4.42 34.26 -4.93
C GLY A 321 -5.37 33.73 -3.85
N TYR A 322 -4.87 32.99 -2.86
CA TYR A 322 -5.65 32.49 -1.71
C TYR A 322 -5.11 33.01 -0.38
N GLN A 323 -5.96 32.96 0.64
CA GLN A 323 -5.65 33.29 2.02
C GLN A 323 -6.25 32.23 2.96
N VAL A 324 -5.72 32.17 4.18
CA VAL A 324 -6.17 31.25 5.22
C VAL A 324 -6.50 32.05 6.46
N ASP A 325 -7.69 31.82 7.02
CA ASP A 325 -8.18 32.46 8.23
C ASP A 325 -8.54 31.40 9.28
N VAL A 326 -8.37 31.72 10.56
CA VAL A 326 -8.88 30.89 11.65
C VAL A 326 -10.39 31.10 11.71
N TRP A 327 -11.20 30.08 11.41
CA TRP A 327 -12.64 30.17 11.54
C TRP A 327 -13.10 29.83 12.96
N ALA A 328 -12.57 28.76 13.54
CA ALA A 328 -12.75 28.41 14.95
C ALA A 328 -11.45 27.84 15.50
N ALA A 329 -11.19 28.04 16.79
CA ALA A 329 -10.04 27.49 17.48
C ALA A 329 -10.32 27.27 18.97
N GLU A 330 -9.42 26.60 19.67
CA GLU A 330 -9.44 26.52 21.13
C GLU A 330 -9.60 27.92 21.79
N PRO A 331 -10.41 28.06 22.86
CA PRO A 331 -11.13 27.02 23.59
C PRO A 331 -12.56 26.74 23.08
N LEU A 332 -12.98 27.28 21.93
CA LEU A 332 -14.33 27.00 21.38
C LEU A 332 -14.49 25.53 20.99
N ILE A 333 -13.40 24.91 20.53
CA ILE A 333 -13.35 23.52 20.09
C ILE A 333 -12.07 22.85 20.58
N THR A 334 -12.15 21.54 20.81
CA THR A 334 -11.10 20.67 21.36
C THR A 334 -11.26 19.25 20.82
N GLN A 335 -10.17 18.65 20.34
CA GLN A 335 -10.12 17.31 19.72
C GLN A 335 -11.25 17.02 18.72
N PRO A 336 -11.44 17.89 17.72
CA PRO A 336 -12.46 17.67 16.72
C PRO A 336 -12.09 16.42 15.89
N MET A 337 -13.06 15.52 15.70
CA MET A 337 -12.89 14.28 14.92
C MET A 337 -13.61 14.36 13.57
N ALA A 338 -14.77 15.01 13.57
CA ALA A 338 -15.58 15.22 12.37
C ALA A 338 -16.39 16.50 12.48
N PHE A 339 -16.78 17.05 11.34
CA PHE A 339 -17.66 18.20 11.25
C PHE A 339 -18.53 18.17 10.00
N CYS A 340 -19.69 18.83 10.06
CA CYS A 340 -20.53 19.09 8.88
C CYS A 340 -21.39 20.35 9.07
N TRP A 341 -22.01 20.82 7.98
CA TRP A 341 -22.92 21.97 7.98
C TRP A 341 -24.38 21.57 8.12
N ASP A 342 -25.16 22.36 8.85
CA ASP A 342 -26.63 22.25 8.89
C ASP A 342 -27.34 23.16 7.87
N ASN A 343 -28.68 23.20 7.92
CA ASN A 343 -29.53 24.00 7.03
C ASN A 343 -29.46 25.51 7.29
N LYS A 344 -28.86 25.93 8.41
CA LYS A 344 -28.73 27.33 8.85
C LYS A 344 -27.32 27.87 8.60
N GLY A 345 -26.44 27.09 7.95
CA GLY A 345 -25.05 27.48 7.75
C GLY A 345 -24.22 27.45 9.04
N ARG A 346 -24.58 26.60 10.02
CA ARG A 346 -23.80 26.42 11.26
C ARG A 346 -22.96 25.15 11.18
N LEU A 347 -21.77 25.16 11.80
CA LEU A 347 -20.89 23.97 11.85
C LEU A 347 -21.18 23.12 13.07
N TRP A 348 -21.45 21.86 12.83
CA TRP A 348 -21.60 20.84 13.86
C TRP A 348 -20.30 20.06 14.01
N ILE A 349 -19.81 19.89 15.23
CA ILE A 349 -18.52 19.24 15.53
C ILE A 349 -18.75 18.02 16.43
N ALA A 350 -18.12 16.89 16.09
CA ALA A 350 -17.92 15.77 17.01
C ALA A 350 -16.57 15.95 17.69
N GLU A 351 -16.59 16.32 18.96
CA GLU A 351 -15.40 16.35 19.80
C GLU A 351 -15.22 14.98 20.46
N ASN A 352 -14.17 14.26 20.06
CA ASN A 352 -13.88 12.93 20.59
C ASN A 352 -12.77 13.01 21.65
N ARG A 353 -13.18 13.32 22.88
CA ARG A 353 -12.27 13.41 24.03
C ARG A 353 -11.99 12.06 24.69
N ASP A 354 -12.55 10.99 24.15
CA ASP A 354 -12.36 9.61 24.62
C ASP A 354 -11.20 8.89 23.91
N TYR A 355 -10.36 9.62 23.17
CA TYR A 355 -9.26 9.07 22.37
C TYR A 355 -8.01 8.69 23.21
N GLU A 356 -8.18 7.91 24.29
CA GLU A 356 -7.10 7.65 25.27
C GLU A 356 -6.65 6.18 25.38
N SER A 357 -7.53 5.20 25.13
CA SER A 357 -7.20 3.76 25.24
C SER A 357 -7.28 3.01 23.91
N ARG A 358 -6.26 2.20 23.57
CA ARG A 358 -6.30 1.25 22.44
C ARG A 358 -6.74 -0.14 22.93
N GLY A 359 -7.79 -0.71 22.35
CA GLY A 359 -8.09 -2.15 22.41
C GLY A 359 -9.01 -2.66 23.54
N HIS A 360 -9.30 -1.88 24.59
CA HIS A 360 -10.16 -2.33 25.70
C HIS A 360 -11.15 -1.27 26.19
N GLY A 361 -12.44 -1.51 25.95
CA GLY A 361 -13.54 -0.72 26.54
C GLY A 361 -13.62 0.73 26.05
N PHE A 362 -14.58 1.46 26.61
CA PHE A 362 -14.71 2.89 26.42
C PHE A 362 -13.86 3.66 27.43
N SER A 363 -13.35 4.83 27.04
CA SER A 363 -12.61 5.72 27.95
C SER A 363 -13.43 6.06 29.20
N ASN A 364 -12.74 6.32 30.31
CA ASN A 364 -13.35 6.81 31.55
C ASN A 364 -13.58 8.33 31.56
N SER A 365 -13.06 9.06 30.55
CA SER A 365 -13.14 10.52 30.49
C SER A 365 -14.59 11.01 30.39
N GLY A 366 -15.35 10.48 29.44
CA GLY A 366 -16.79 10.73 29.31
C GLY A 366 -17.16 12.18 29.01
N ASP A 367 -16.22 12.96 28.48
CA ASP A 367 -16.34 14.40 28.21
C ASP A 367 -16.35 14.71 26.70
N SER A 368 -16.59 13.70 25.86
CA SER A 368 -16.92 13.88 24.44
C SER A 368 -18.27 14.59 24.25
N ARG A 369 -18.36 15.41 23.20
CA ARG A 369 -19.49 16.31 22.97
C ARG A 369 -19.84 16.40 21.49
N ILE A 370 -21.10 16.72 21.21
CA ILE A 370 -21.54 17.25 19.91
C ILE A 370 -21.78 18.74 20.09
N LEU A 371 -21.06 19.56 19.34
CA LEU A 371 -21.15 21.03 19.40
C LEU A 371 -21.83 21.60 18.16
N ILE A 372 -22.40 22.80 18.32
CA ILE A 372 -22.85 23.67 17.22
C ILE A 372 -22.09 24.98 17.35
N LEU A 373 -21.40 25.37 16.29
CA LEU A 373 -20.69 26.63 16.15
C LEU A 373 -21.34 27.51 15.10
N GLU A 374 -21.42 28.80 15.38
CA GLU A 374 -22.08 29.78 14.53
C GLU A 374 -21.23 31.06 14.47
N ASP A 375 -21.23 31.67 13.29
CA ASP A 375 -20.70 33.00 13.02
C ASP A 375 -21.93 33.93 12.94
N THR A 376 -22.26 34.59 14.06
CA THR A 376 -23.55 35.30 14.18
C THR A 376 -23.59 36.65 13.47
N ASP A 377 -22.42 37.20 13.10
CA ASP A 377 -22.31 38.48 12.39
C ASP A 377 -21.78 38.34 10.94
N ASN A 378 -21.47 37.12 10.50
CA ASN A 378 -20.94 36.78 9.18
C ASN A 378 -19.59 37.46 8.89
N ASP A 379 -18.76 37.71 9.90
CA ASP A 379 -17.42 38.26 9.72
C ASP A 379 -16.39 37.21 9.24
N GLY A 380 -16.81 35.95 9.20
CA GLY A 380 -16.01 34.82 8.78
C GLY A 380 -15.29 34.10 9.91
N GLN A 381 -15.68 34.33 11.18
CA GLN A 381 -15.19 33.65 12.37
C GLN A 381 -16.37 33.21 13.26
N ALA A 382 -16.27 32.03 13.86
CA ALA A 382 -17.25 31.57 14.83
C ALA A 382 -17.15 32.35 16.14
N ASP A 383 -18.26 32.93 16.59
CA ASP A 383 -18.37 33.73 17.81
C ASP A 383 -19.32 33.11 18.85
N GLN A 384 -20.07 32.06 18.46
CA GLN A 384 -20.99 31.35 19.32
C GLN A 384 -20.73 29.84 19.33
N ARG A 385 -20.90 29.23 20.52
CA ARG A 385 -20.85 27.78 20.76
C ARG A 385 -22.06 27.33 21.56
N LYS A 386 -22.71 26.26 21.11
CA LYS A 386 -23.71 25.48 21.87
C LYS A 386 -23.25 24.04 22.02
N VAL A 387 -23.61 23.41 23.13
CA VAL A 387 -23.43 21.96 23.34
C VAL A 387 -24.78 21.30 23.06
N PHE A 388 -24.84 20.51 21.99
CA PHE A 388 -26.06 19.80 21.58
C PHE A 388 -26.26 18.52 22.38
N ALA A 389 -25.21 17.69 22.49
CA ALA A 389 -25.23 16.42 23.22
C ALA A 389 -23.91 16.17 23.97
N GLU A 390 -24.01 15.47 25.11
CA GLU A 390 -22.89 15.01 25.92
C GLU A 390 -23.08 13.54 26.33
N GLY A 391 -22.02 12.88 26.79
CA GLY A 391 -22.10 11.53 27.36
C GLY A 391 -22.22 10.39 26.34
N ILE A 392 -22.07 10.69 25.05
CA ILE A 392 -21.97 9.69 23.99
C ILE A 392 -20.49 9.32 23.84
N PRO A 393 -20.10 8.08 24.14
CA PRO A 393 -18.70 7.70 24.05
C PRO A 393 -18.26 7.59 22.58
N PHE A 394 -17.06 8.09 22.30
CA PHE A 394 -16.38 7.94 21.01
C PHE A 394 -17.20 8.40 19.78
N PRO A 395 -17.62 9.67 19.69
CA PRO A 395 -18.26 10.18 18.48
C PRO A 395 -17.22 10.29 17.34
N ALA A 396 -17.32 9.42 16.35
CA ALA A 396 -16.34 9.28 15.26
C ALA A 396 -16.74 10.02 13.98
N ALA A 397 -18.04 10.20 13.72
CA ALA A 397 -18.55 10.92 12.56
C ALA A 397 -19.96 11.46 12.83
N LEU A 398 -20.37 12.48 12.07
CA LEU A 398 -21.71 13.04 12.17
C LEU A 398 -22.25 13.56 10.83
N ALA A 399 -23.57 13.57 10.66
CA ALA A 399 -24.26 14.23 9.55
C ALA A 399 -25.63 14.75 10.00
N VAL A 400 -25.89 16.05 9.79
CA VAL A 400 -27.17 16.69 10.14
C VAL A 400 -28.21 16.48 9.05
N GLY A 401 -29.42 16.07 9.43
CA GLY A 401 -30.56 15.86 8.54
C GLY A 401 -31.77 15.28 9.27
N PHE A 402 -32.97 15.40 8.67
CA PHE A 402 -34.22 14.85 9.22
C PHE A 402 -34.55 15.31 10.66
N ASP A 403 -34.35 16.59 10.97
CA ASP A 403 -34.58 17.20 12.31
C ASP A 403 -33.74 16.57 13.42
N GLY A 404 -32.49 16.26 13.10
CA GLY A 404 -31.54 15.76 14.07
C GLY A 404 -30.17 15.54 13.46
N VAL A 405 -29.39 14.70 14.13
CA VAL A 405 -28.03 14.36 13.71
C VAL A 405 -27.83 12.85 13.76
N PHE A 406 -27.29 12.30 12.68
CA PHE A 406 -26.76 10.94 12.66
C PHE A 406 -25.35 10.97 13.23
N VAL A 407 -25.05 10.11 14.20
CA VAL A 407 -23.74 10.04 14.87
C VAL A 407 -23.19 8.61 14.82
N GLY A 408 -21.98 8.46 14.30
CA GLY A 408 -21.22 7.22 14.39
C GLY A 408 -20.55 7.12 15.76
N ALA A 409 -21.02 6.21 16.60
CA ALA A 409 -20.51 5.99 17.95
C ALA A 409 -20.42 4.47 18.19
N PRO A 410 -19.29 3.81 17.84
CA PRO A 410 -19.17 2.36 17.88
C PRO A 410 -19.63 1.78 19.23
N PRO A 411 -20.40 0.68 19.26
CA PRO A 411 -20.74 -0.18 18.14
C PRO A 411 -21.99 0.26 17.37
N ASN A 412 -22.46 1.49 17.52
CA ASN A 412 -23.76 1.96 17.03
C ASN A 412 -23.66 3.06 15.96
N LEU A 413 -24.65 3.07 15.08
CA LEU A 413 -25.07 4.27 14.35
C LEU A 413 -26.30 4.83 15.06
N LEU A 414 -26.18 6.05 15.59
CA LEU A 414 -27.22 6.73 16.33
C LEU A 414 -27.93 7.75 15.43
N PHE A 415 -29.21 7.99 15.69
CA PHE A 415 -29.91 9.21 15.30
C PHE A 415 -30.37 9.92 16.57
N ILE A 416 -29.94 11.17 16.74
CA ILE A 416 -30.25 12.01 17.89
C ILE A 416 -31.18 13.12 17.40
N PRO A 417 -32.47 13.09 17.78
CA PRO A 417 -33.43 14.08 17.32
C PRO A 417 -33.32 15.41 18.07
N ASP A 418 -33.82 16.46 17.41
CA ASP A 418 -34.09 17.81 17.93
C ASP A 418 -35.51 18.18 17.49
N LYS A 419 -36.52 17.61 18.14
CA LYS A 419 -37.92 17.67 17.68
C LYS A 419 -38.54 19.06 17.87
N ASP A 420 -38.07 19.82 18.85
CA ASP A 420 -38.58 21.15 19.16
C ASP A 420 -37.71 22.28 18.62
N GLY A 421 -36.53 21.96 18.05
CA GLY A 421 -35.66 22.90 17.37
C GLY A 421 -34.95 23.85 18.33
N ASP A 422 -34.75 23.44 19.59
CA ASP A 422 -34.14 24.25 20.64
C ASP A 422 -32.60 24.17 20.65
N ASP A 423 -32.02 23.47 19.68
CA ASP A 423 -30.59 23.16 19.55
C ASP A 423 -30.05 22.31 20.72
N ARG A 424 -30.88 21.44 21.31
CA ARG A 424 -30.49 20.44 22.32
C ARG A 424 -30.96 19.04 21.94
N ALA A 425 -30.18 18.05 22.31
CA ALA A 425 -30.52 16.67 22.05
C ALA A 425 -31.71 16.22 22.90
N ASP A 426 -32.70 15.61 22.25
CA ASP A 426 -33.74 14.81 22.89
C ASP A 426 -33.14 13.46 23.36
N ILE A 427 -32.35 13.48 24.44
CA ILE A 427 -31.56 12.32 24.92
C ILE A 427 -32.40 11.06 25.16
N GLU A 428 -33.64 11.21 25.62
CA GLU A 428 -34.55 10.08 25.88
C GLU A 428 -35.11 9.45 24.59
N ASP A 429 -34.99 10.15 23.45
CA ASP A 429 -35.49 9.74 22.14
C ASP A 429 -34.37 9.29 21.18
N ILE A 430 -33.14 9.10 21.66
CA ILE A 430 -32.04 8.62 20.82
C ILE A 430 -32.39 7.26 20.22
N GLU A 431 -32.28 7.16 18.90
CA GLU A 431 -32.55 5.94 18.16
C GLU A 431 -31.25 5.24 17.74
N ILE A 432 -31.13 3.95 18.04
CA ILE A 432 -30.04 3.10 17.51
C ILE A 432 -30.49 2.57 16.16
N ARG A 433 -30.05 3.23 15.08
CA ARG A 433 -30.44 2.85 13.71
C ARG A 433 -29.83 1.51 13.30
N LEU A 434 -28.58 1.29 13.68
CA LEU A 434 -27.82 0.09 13.40
C LEU A 434 -26.82 -0.17 14.55
N THR A 435 -26.36 -1.40 14.66
CA THR A 435 -25.29 -1.82 15.57
C THR A 435 -24.37 -2.85 14.90
N GLY A 436 -23.29 -3.25 15.56
CA GLY A 436 -22.39 -4.30 15.07
C GLY A 436 -20.99 -3.82 14.65
N TRP A 437 -20.71 -2.51 14.77
CA TRP A 437 -19.39 -1.96 14.46
C TRP A 437 -18.35 -2.28 15.52
N GLY A 438 -17.16 -2.66 15.11
CA GLY A 438 -16.02 -2.87 16.01
C GLY A 438 -15.33 -1.58 16.43
N ILE A 439 -14.39 -1.71 17.38
CA ILE A 439 -13.48 -0.64 17.83
C ILE A 439 -12.04 -1.12 18.07
N ARG A 440 -11.67 -2.31 17.54
CA ARG A 440 -10.35 -2.95 17.77
C ARG A 440 -9.20 -1.99 17.43
N ASP A 441 -9.35 -1.23 16.36
CA ASP A 441 -8.51 -0.08 16.05
C ASP A 441 -9.36 1.20 16.02
N ARG A 442 -9.02 2.15 16.90
CA ARG A 442 -9.69 3.45 17.03
C ARG A 442 -9.48 4.36 15.82
N HIS A 443 -8.49 4.11 14.96
CA HIS A 443 -8.29 4.84 13.71
C HIS A 443 -9.13 4.27 12.56
N GLU A 444 -9.65 3.04 12.68
CA GLU A 444 -10.23 2.28 11.56
C GLU A 444 -11.72 1.95 11.82
N THR A 445 -12.45 2.85 12.48
CA THR A 445 -13.87 2.66 12.80
C THR A 445 -14.80 3.33 11.77
N LEU A 446 -16.12 3.25 11.97
CA LEU A 446 -17.09 3.91 11.09
C LEU A 446 -16.87 5.43 11.08
N ASN A 447 -16.79 6.02 9.89
CA ASN A 447 -16.42 7.42 9.75
C ASN A 447 -16.94 8.07 8.46
N SER A 448 -16.57 9.34 8.24
CA SER A 448 -16.80 10.11 7.00
C SER A 448 -18.25 10.10 6.53
N PHE A 449 -19.19 10.57 7.37
CA PHE A 449 -20.60 10.57 7.00
C PHE A 449 -20.88 11.60 5.90
N HIS A 450 -21.61 11.21 4.85
CA HIS A 450 -21.92 12.08 3.74
C HIS A 450 -23.26 11.72 3.09
N TRP A 451 -24.06 12.73 2.75
CA TRP A 451 -25.34 12.52 2.06
C TRP A 451 -25.10 12.30 0.56
N GLY A 452 -25.48 11.12 0.07
CA GLY A 452 -25.41 10.78 -1.34
C GLY A 452 -26.45 11.54 -2.18
N PRO A 453 -26.22 11.69 -3.49
CA PRO A 453 -27.19 12.32 -4.38
C PRO A 453 -28.53 11.57 -4.40
N ASP A 454 -28.52 10.26 -4.18
CA ASP A 454 -29.68 9.37 -4.12
C ASP A 454 -30.40 9.35 -2.75
N GLY A 455 -30.02 10.23 -1.82
CA GLY A 455 -30.71 10.40 -0.53
C GLY A 455 -30.34 9.37 0.54
N TRP A 456 -29.30 8.57 0.32
CA TRP A 456 -28.74 7.68 1.33
C TRP A 456 -27.66 8.39 2.15
N LEU A 457 -27.51 8.00 3.41
CA LEU A 457 -26.36 8.36 4.22
C LEU A 457 -25.23 7.36 3.94
N TYR A 458 -24.11 7.83 3.42
CA TYR A 458 -22.92 7.03 3.18
C TYR A 458 -21.89 7.20 4.28
N GLY A 459 -21.07 6.18 4.48
CA GLY A 459 -19.92 6.23 5.37
C GLY A 459 -18.84 5.22 5.00
N CYS A 460 -17.68 5.38 5.63
CA CYS A 460 -16.52 4.53 5.48
C CYS A 460 -16.32 3.65 6.72
N GLN A 461 -15.56 2.56 6.58
CA GLN A 461 -15.06 1.75 7.69
C GLN A 461 -13.68 1.19 7.33
N GLY A 462 -12.77 1.12 8.31
CA GLY A 462 -11.43 0.57 8.12
C GLY A 462 -11.32 -0.95 8.24
N PHE A 463 -10.20 -1.46 7.74
CA PHE A 463 -9.83 -2.87 7.59
C PHE A 463 -9.60 -3.59 8.92
N ALA A 464 -8.88 -2.96 9.85
CA ALA A 464 -8.45 -3.53 11.13
C ALA A 464 -9.60 -3.72 12.14
N THR A 465 -10.80 -3.33 11.76
CA THR A 465 -11.98 -3.36 12.62
C THR A 465 -13.10 -4.19 11.97
N PRO A 466 -12.99 -5.54 11.98
CA PRO A 466 -14.05 -6.41 11.49
C PRO A 466 -15.37 -6.12 12.22
N SER A 467 -16.45 -6.05 11.45
CA SER A 467 -17.79 -5.71 11.94
C SER A 467 -18.85 -6.58 11.26
N VAL A 468 -19.95 -6.83 11.96
CA VAL A 468 -21.13 -7.53 11.43
C VAL A 468 -22.35 -6.64 11.68
N VAL A 469 -22.65 -5.76 10.72
CA VAL A 469 -23.62 -4.68 10.89
C VAL A 469 -25.05 -5.19 10.74
N ARG A 470 -25.95 -4.70 11.60
CA ARG A 470 -27.34 -5.17 11.71
C ARG A 470 -28.24 -4.13 12.36
N LYS A 471 -29.55 -4.30 12.21
CA LYS A 471 -30.51 -3.61 13.09
C LYS A 471 -30.39 -4.19 14.52
N PRO A 472 -30.52 -3.37 15.56
CA PRO A 472 -30.42 -3.88 16.93
C PRO A 472 -31.64 -4.71 17.32
N GLU A 473 -31.41 -5.84 18.01
CA GLU A 473 -32.49 -6.60 18.65
C GLU A 473 -32.98 -5.88 19.91
N GLY A 474 -34.30 -5.80 20.10
CA GLY A 474 -34.90 -5.19 21.29
C GLY A 474 -34.63 -3.68 21.47
N GLY A 475 -34.27 -2.97 20.40
CA GLY A 475 -33.98 -1.52 20.43
C GLY A 475 -32.51 -1.17 20.72
N GLY A 476 -31.67 -2.14 21.08
CA GLY A 476 -30.24 -1.93 21.32
C GLY A 476 -29.93 -1.24 22.66
N ARG A 477 -28.66 -0.88 22.85
CA ARG A 477 -28.18 -0.19 24.06
C ARG A 477 -27.14 0.87 23.72
N ILE A 478 -27.27 2.05 24.31
CA ILE A 478 -26.22 3.08 24.31
C ILE A 478 -25.24 2.76 25.44
N PHE A 479 -23.95 2.73 25.09
CA PHE A 479 -22.88 2.43 26.03
C PHE A 479 -22.46 3.68 26.79
N LYS A 480 -21.91 3.49 27.99
CA LYS A 480 -21.45 4.59 28.85
C LYS A 480 -19.91 4.61 28.96
N PRO A 481 -19.32 5.77 29.32
CA PRO A 481 -17.90 5.86 29.65
C PRO A 481 -17.47 4.80 30.68
N GLY A 482 -16.32 4.17 30.44
CA GLY A 482 -15.75 3.11 31.29
C GLY A 482 -16.39 1.73 31.14
N GLU A 483 -17.47 1.57 30.36
CA GLU A 483 -18.05 0.25 30.12
C GLU A 483 -17.18 -0.61 29.19
N ALA A 484 -17.27 -1.92 29.36
CA ALA A 484 -16.61 -2.88 28.47
C ALA A 484 -17.26 -2.85 27.08
N PHE A 485 -16.43 -2.93 26.05
CA PHE A 485 -16.91 -3.08 24.68
C PHE A 485 -17.53 -4.48 24.49
N PRO A 486 -18.61 -4.63 23.70
CA PRO A 486 -19.24 -5.93 23.48
C PRO A 486 -18.30 -6.96 22.86
N LYS A 487 -18.37 -8.21 23.34
CA LYS A 487 -17.45 -9.30 22.92
C LYS A 487 -18.01 -10.17 21.81
N ASP A 488 -19.32 -10.20 21.64
CA ASP A 488 -20.11 -11.06 20.75
C ASP A 488 -20.52 -10.39 19.43
N LEU A 489 -19.91 -9.24 19.09
CA LEU A 489 -20.28 -8.46 17.89
C LEU A 489 -20.20 -9.26 16.60
N LEU A 490 -19.25 -10.20 16.51
CA LEU A 490 -19.00 -11.00 15.32
C LEU A 490 -19.79 -12.32 15.28
N GLU A 491 -20.48 -12.70 16.36
CA GLU A 491 -21.18 -13.99 16.44
C GLU A 491 -22.65 -13.91 15.95
N ALA A 492 -23.23 -12.72 15.96
CA ALA A 492 -24.62 -12.51 15.56
C ALA A 492 -24.79 -12.37 14.04
N ALA A 493 -26.00 -12.66 13.55
CA ALA A 493 -26.33 -12.51 12.14
C ALA A 493 -26.36 -11.03 11.71
N GLY A 494 -25.80 -10.74 10.54
CA GLY A 494 -25.76 -9.40 9.95
C GLY A 494 -24.92 -9.38 8.67
N VAL A 495 -24.53 -8.19 8.23
CA VAL A 495 -23.73 -7.99 7.03
C VAL A 495 -22.29 -7.71 7.43
N GLU A 496 -21.36 -8.54 6.95
CA GLU A 496 -19.94 -8.43 7.28
C GLU A 496 -19.29 -7.26 6.54
N ILE A 497 -18.40 -6.53 7.22
CA ILE A 497 -17.57 -5.47 6.61
C ILE A 497 -16.24 -5.33 7.38
N ASN A 498 -15.13 -5.25 6.63
CA ASN A 498 -13.77 -5.11 7.17
C ASN A 498 -12.89 -4.30 6.20
N GLY A 499 -13.12 -2.99 6.16
CA GLY A 499 -12.66 -2.14 5.07
C GLY A 499 -13.75 -2.05 3.99
N GLY A 500 -14.28 -0.86 3.76
CA GLY A 500 -15.33 -0.68 2.78
C GLY A 500 -16.07 0.65 2.86
N VAL A 501 -17.00 0.81 1.93
CA VAL A 501 -17.99 1.90 1.91
C VAL A 501 -19.36 1.29 2.14
N TRP A 502 -20.15 1.90 3.02
CA TRP A 502 -21.50 1.47 3.37
C TRP A 502 -22.50 2.61 3.19
N ARG A 503 -23.78 2.27 3.15
CA ARG A 503 -24.86 3.25 3.13
C ARG A 503 -26.08 2.81 3.95
N TYR A 504 -26.80 3.79 4.49
CA TYR A 504 -28.05 3.62 5.22
C TYR A 504 -29.13 4.57 4.68
N HIS A 505 -30.32 4.05 4.38
CA HIS A 505 -31.44 4.87 3.92
C HIS A 505 -32.28 5.33 5.12
N PRO A 506 -32.41 6.64 5.37
CA PRO A 506 -33.08 7.16 6.57
C PRO A 506 -34.58 6.84 6.63
N THR A 507 -35.30 6.95 5.52
CA THR A 507 -36.77 6.72 5.48
C THR A 507 -37.17 5.27 5.19
N LYS A 508 -36.36 4.52 4.43
CA LYS A 508 -36.60 3.10 4.13
C LYS A 508 -35.98 2.16 5.16
N GLU A 509 -35.10 2.69 6.02
CA GLU A 509 -34.34 1.96 7.04
C GLU A 509 -33.58 0.73 6.50
N LEU A 510 -32.96 0.88 5.33
CA LEU A 510 -32.17 -0.17 4.68
C LEU A 510 -30.68 0.09 4.87
N PHE A 511 -29.91 -0.97 5.10
CA PHE A 511 -28.45 -0.93 5.16
C PHE A 511 -27.85 -1.76 4.02
N GLU A 512 -26.81 -1.22 3.39
CA GLU A 512 -26.07 -1.94 2.35
C GLU A 512 -24.56 -1.65 2.47
N VAL A 513 -23.75 -2.67 2.18
CA VAL A 513 -22.34 -2.46 1.86
C VAL A 513 -22.25 -2.15 0.38
N VAL A 514 -21.72 -0.96 0.05
CA VAL A 514 -21.59 -0.46 -1.33
C VAL A 514 -20.40 -1.12 -2.01
N ALA A 515 -19.28 -1.22 -1.29
CA ALA A 515 -18.05 -1.80 -1.79
C ALA A 515 -17.21 -2.38 -0.64
N HIS A 516 -16.49 -3.46 -0.93
CA HIS A 516 -15.56 -4.10 0.01
C HIS A 516 -14.11 -3.86 -0.40
N GLY A 517 -13.19 -3.85 0.59
CA GLY A 517 -11.76 -3.77 0.34
C GLY A 517 -11.12 -2.58 1.06
N PHE A 518 -10.11 -1.98 0.45
CA PHE A 518 -9.39 -0.83 1.01
C PHE A 518 -8.64 -1.16 2.32
N SER A 519 -8.14 -0.11 2.94
CA SER A 519 -7.39 -0.10 4.19
C SER A 519 -8.19 0.68 5.23
N ASN A 520 -7.78 1.91 5.52
CA ASN A 520 -8.43 2.84 6.39
C ASN A 520 -8.90 4.07 5.58
N PRO A 521 -10.09 4.02 4.96
CA PRO A 521 -10.67 5.14 4.25
C PRO A 521 -11.19 6.23 5.20
N TRP A 522 -10.82 7.48 4.93
CA TRP A 522 -11.12 8.67 5.75
C TRP A 522 -11.54 9.88 4.91
N GLY A 523 -12.20 9.64 3.78
CA GLY A 523 -12.80 10.71 3.01
C GLY A 523 -13.75 10.11 1.99
N ILE A 524 -14.84 10.83 1.74
CA ILE A 524 -15.86 10.43 0.77
C ILE A 524 -16.52 11.66 0.19
N ASP A 525 -16.66 11.72 -1.14
CA ASP A 525 -17.47 12.73 -1.82
C ASP A 525 -17.82 12.27 -3.25
N TYR A 526 -18.68 13.05 -3.89
CA TYR A 526 -19.16 12.84 -5.23
C TYR A 526 -18.72 13.96 -6.16
N ASP A 527 -18.34 13.61 -7.39
CA ASP A 527 -18.16 14.60 -8.45
C ASP A 527 -19.51 15.22 -8.89
N ALA A 528 -19.47 16.15 -9.84
CA ALA A 528 -20.66 16.82 -10.35
C ALA A 528 -21.67 15.85 -11.03
N HIS A 529 -21.20 14.68 -11.49
CA HIS A 529 -22.02 13.64 -12.11
C HIS A 529 -22.44 12.55 -11.13
N GLY A 530 -22.18 12.72 -9.83
CA GLY A 530 -22.54 11.74 -8.80
C GLY A 530 -21.64 10.49 -8.79
N GLN A 531 -20.46 10.55 -9.38
CA GLN A 531 -19.47 9.48 -9.28
C GLN A 531 -18.82 9.51 -7.90
N LEU A 532 -18.76 8.37 -7.21
CA LEU A 532 -18.33 8.26 -5.82
C LEU A 532 -16.82 8.06 -5.71
N PHE A 533 -16.16 8.84 -4.88
CA PHE A 533 -14.73 8.71 -4.59
C PHE A 533 -14.46 8.64 -3.09
N ILE A 534 -13.37 7.95 -2.73
CA ILE A 534 -12.84 7.95 -1.38
C ILE A 534 -11.33 8.23 -1.35
N THR A 535 -10.87 8.75 -0.23
CA THR A 535 -9.44 8.80 0.12
C THR A 535 -9.13 7.80 1.23
N ALA A 536 -7.94 7.20 1.18
CA ALA A 536 -7.52 6.16 2.11
C ALA A 536 -6.07 6.32 2.59
N CYS A 537 -5.81 5.80 3.79
CA CYS A 537 -4.47 5.72 4.39
C CYS A 537 -3.81 4.36 4.11
N VAL A 538 -2.53 4.20 4.38
CA VAL A 538 -1.71 2.96 4.28
C VAL A 538 -1.48 2.42 2.86
N ILE A 539 -2.50 2.33 2.03
CA ILE A 539 -2.44 2.00 0.60
C ILE A 539 -2.52 3.30 -0.24
N PRO A 540 -2.41 3.27 -1.57
CA PRO A 540 -2.57 4.47 -2.39
C PRO A 540 -3.87 5.21 -2.06
N HIS A 541 -3.85 6.54 -2.13
CA HIS A 541 -4.86 7.34 -1.45
C HIS A 541 -6.20 7.37 -2.18
N LEU A 542 -6.24 7.44 -3.50
CA LEU A 542 -7.47 7.78 -4.22
C LEU A 542 -8.15 6.60 -4.94
N TRP A 543 -9.48 6.50 -4.79
CA TRP A 543 -10.28 5.41 -5.35
C TRP A 543 -11.61 5.90 -5.94
N TYR A 544 -11.98 5.40 -7.12
CA TYR A 544 -13.31 5.52 -7.70
C TYR A 544 -14.16 4.30 -7.28
N VAL A 545 -15.23 4.54 -6.53
CA VAL A 545 -16.06 3.51 -5.90
C VAL A 545 -17.29 3.21 -6.75
N ILE A 546 -17.43 1.95 -7.14
CA ILE A 546 -18.52 1.42 -7.97
C ILE A 546 -19.36 0.50 -7.07
N PRO A 547 -20.70 0.64 -7.05
CA PRO A 547 -21.56 -0.28 -6.30
C PRO A 547 -21.31 -1.75 -6.68
N GLY A 548 -21.14 -2.61 -5.68
CA GLY A 548 -20.78 -4.02 -5.85
C GLY A 548 -19.30 -4.24 -6.20
N GLY A 549 -18.46 -3.20 -6.13
CA GLY A 549 -17.03 -3.29 -6.39
C GLY A 549 -16.26 -3.93 -5.22
N ILE A 550 -15.21 -4.67 -5.57
CA ILE A 550 -14.28 -5.29 -4.63
C ILE A 550 -12.88 -4.78 -4.94
N TYR A 551 -12.27 -4.11 -3.96
CA TYR A 551 -11.08 -3.28 -4.12
C TYR A 551 -9.87 -3.82 -3.39
N HIS A 552 -8.69 -3.42 -3.85
CA HIS A 552 -7.45 -3.77 -3.18
C HIS A 552 -7.47 -3.44 -1.70
N ARG A 553 -7.14 -4.45 -0.87
CA ARG A 553 -7.16 -4.35 0.58
C ARG A 553 -5.78 -4.33 1.21
N GLN A 554 -5.68 -3.74 2.40
CA GLN A 554 -4.44 -3.69 3.17
C GLN A 554 -3.89 -5.09 3.42
N GLY A 555 -4.64 -6.02 4.00
CA GLY A 555 -4.15 -7.36 4.30
C GLY A 555 -5.26 -8.39 4.21
N GLY A 556 -4.94 -9.67 4.39
CA GLY A 556 -5.95 -10.75 4.42
C GLY A 556 -6.64 -11.03 3.08
N ARG A 557 -7.68 -11.88 3.13
CA ARG A 557 -8.50 -12.29 1.97
C ARG A 557 -9.81 -11.52 1.90
N HIS A 558 -10.42 -11.44 0.72
CA HIS A 558 -11.82 -11.03 0.59
C HIS A 558 -12.77 -12.06 1.20
N PHE A 559 -13.97 -11.61 1.59
CA PHE A 559 -15.03 -12.52 2.08
C PHE A 559 -15.41 -13.54 1.00
N ASN A 560 -15.57 -13.08 -0.25
CA ASN A 560 -15.71 -13.97 -1.40
C ASN A 560 -14.32 -14.50 -1.84
N PRO A 561 -14.05 -15.83 -1.72
CA PRO A 561 -12.77 -16.41 -2.11
C PRO A 561 -12.57 -16.48 -3.64
N TYR A 562 -13.62 -16.26 -4.43
CA TYR A 562 -13.62 -16.30 -5.90
C TYR A 562 -13.33 -14.94 -6.55
N VAL A 563 -12.90 -13.97 -5.74
CA VAL A 563 -12.31 -12.71 -6.21
C VAL A 563 -10.87 -12.98 -6.63
N TYR A 564 -10.68 -13.41 -7.88
CA TYR A 564 -9.35 -13.71 -8.40
C TYR A 564 -8.53 -12.47 -8.74
N GLN A 565 -9.20 -11.35 -8.99
CA GLN A 565 -8.60 -10.02 -9.15
C GLN A 565 -9.51 -8.97 -8.48
N ASP A 566 -8.90 -7.99 -7.82
CA ASP A 566 -9.52 -6.85 -7.17
C ASP A 566 -9.32 -5.56 -8.01
N ILE A 567 -10.17 -4.55 -7.81
CA ILE A 567 -10.03 -3.24 -8.46
C ILE A 567 -8.88 -2.47 -7.80
N LYS A 568 -8.01 -1.84 -8.60
CA LYS A 568 -6.84 -1.09 -8.11
C LYS A 568 -7.13 0.40 -7.97
N THR A 569 -6.18 1.13 -7.41
CA THR A 569 -6.29 2.59 -7.22
C THR A 569 -6.30 3.30 -8.56
N ILE A 570 -6.90 4.49 -8.60
CA ILE A 570 -6.90 5.36 -9.78
C ILE A 570 -5.77 6.41 -9.76
N THR A 571 -4.99 6.49 -8.68
CA THR A 571 -3.87 7.44 -8.58
C THR A 571 -2.67 7.00 -9.41
N ASP A 572 -2.01 7.96 -10.07
CA ASP A 572 -0.75 7.76 -10.76
C ASP A 572 0.48 8.28 -10.00
N HIS A 573 0.28 8.69 -8.75
CA HIS A 573 1.27 9.38 -7.94
C HIS A 573 1.18 8.94 -6.45
N SER A 574 2.22 9.20 -5.65
CA SER A 574 2.29 8.80 -4.24
C SER A 574 2.63 9.93 -3.27
N HIS A 575 1.91 10.01 -2.17
CA HIS A 575 2.19 10.88 -1.02
C HIS A 575 2.70 10.07 0.18
N ARG A 576 3.24 10.75 1.22
CA ARG A 576 3.34 10.14 2.55
C ARG A 576 1.94 9.70 2.97
N SER A 577 1.86 8.50 3.52
CA SER A 577 0.60 7.87 3.90
C SER A 577 -0.13 8.68 4.98
N ALA A 578 -1.45 8.54 5.12
CA ALA A 578 -2.35 9.24 6.07
C ALA A 578 -3.09 10.47 5.49
N HIS A 579 -4.13 10.20 4.68
CA HIS A 579 -4.99 11.22 4.09
C HIS A 579 -6.29 11.32 4.87
N GLY A 580 -6.79 12.53 5.06
CA GLY A 580 -8.04 12.81 5.74
C GLY A 580 -8.91 13.76 4.92
N GLY A 581 -10.21 13.49 4.88
CA GLY A 581 -11.16 14.20 4.06
C GLY A 581 -11.03 13.90 2.57
N ALA A 582 -12.10 14.20 1.85
CA ALA A 582 -12.15 14.21 0.39
C ALA A 582 -13.28 15.18 0.01
N ARG A 583 -13.00 16.30 -0.67
CA ARG A 583 -14.05 17.24 -1.10
C ARG A 583 -13.80 17.69 -2.53
N PHE A 584 -14.72 17.37 -3.43
CA PHE A 584 -14.74 17.98 -4.75
C PHE A 584 -15.16 19.43 -4.60
N TYR A 585 -14.36 20.35 -5.14
CA TYR A 585 -14.73 21.74 -5.15
C TYR A 585 -15.83 21.97 -6.19
N LEU A 586 -17.08 21.91 -5.74
CA LEU A 586 -18.29 22.11 -6.53
C LEU A 586 -19.04 23.34 -6.00
N SER A 587 -18.33 24.45 -5.84
CA SER A 587 -18.88 25.72 -5.35
C SER A 587 -18.42 26.92 -6.18
N ASP A 588 -18.79 28.12 -5.75
CA ASP A 588 -18.73 29.33 -6.58
C ASP A 588 -17.73 30.41 -6.12
N ALA A 589 -17.12 30.28 -4.93
CA ALA A 589 -16.11 31.24 -4.44
C ALA A 589 -14.77 31.20 -5.20
N PHE A 590 -14.17 30.01 -5.38
CA PHE A 590 -12.91 29.83 -6.09
C PHE A 590 -13.09 30.00 -7.61
N SER A 591 -11.97 30.18 -8.31
CA SER A 591 -11.93 30.26 -9.77
C SER A 591 -12.47 28.98 -10.44
N SER A 592 -12.90 29.09 -11.70
CA SER A 592 -13.38 27.94 -12.48
C SER A 592 -12.34 26.85 -12.67
N GLU A 593 -11.05 27.16 -12.55
CA GLU A 593 -9.95 26.18 -12.66
C GLU A 593 -9.89 25.21 -11.46
N GLN A 594 -10.50 25.58 -10.33
CA GLN A 594 -10.62 24.70 -9.17
C GLN A 594 -11.88 23.83 -9.22
N TYR A 595 -12.86 24.18 -10.05
CA TYR A 595 -14.14 23.46 -10.12
C TYR A 595 -13.91 22.01 -10.56
N GLY A 596 -14.38 21.06 -9.75
CA GLY A 596 -14.20 19.62 -9.99
C GLY A 596 -12.85 19.03 -9.57
N ARG A 597 -11.96 19.82 -8.95
CA ARG A 597 -10.77 19.28 -8.29
C ARG A 597 -11.12 18.66 -6.94
N LEU A 598 -10.42 17.59 -6.59
CA LEU A 598 -10.58 16.92 -5.31
C LEU A 598 -9.57 17.46 -4.31
N PHE A 599 -10.01 17.97 -3.17
CA PHE A 599 -9.17 18.42 -2.06
C PHE A 599 -9.17 17.41 -0.92
N MET A 600 -8.01 17.24 -0.28
CA MET A 600 -7.83 16.35 0.85
C MET A 600 -6.72 16.86 1.77
N ALA A 601 -6.86 16.65 3.07
CA ALA A 601 -5.77 16.88 4.01
C ALA A 601 -4.81 15.69 4.02
N ASN A 602 -3.53 15.95 4.28
CA ASN A 602 -2.52 14.93 4.52
C ASN A 602 -1.85 15.20 5.87
N ILE A 603 -1.96 14.21 6.76
CA ILE A 603 -1.51 14.32 8.14
C ILE A 603 0.03 14.29 8.22
N HIS A 604 0.69 13.47 7.40
CA HIS A 604 2.14 13.28 7.46
C HIS A 604 2.93 14.27 6.59
N GLU A 605 2.27 14.95 5.66
CA GLU A 605 2.84 16.06 4.87
C GLU A 605 2.45 17.42 5.43
N HIS A 606 1.57 17.45 6.43
CA HIS A 606 1.03 18.67 7.05
C HIS A 606 0.48 19.64 6.02
N ALA A 607 -0.37 19.13 5.12
CA ALA A 607 -0.79 19.85 3.93
C ALA A 607 -2.27 19.63 3.59
N VAL A 608 -2.83 20.58 2.84
CA VAL A 608 -4.00 20.34 2.01
C VAL A 608 -3.50 20.14 0.58
N LEU A 609 -3.77 18.95 0.06
CA LEU A 609 -3.41 18.52 -1.28
C LEU A 609 -4.62 18.61 -2.19
N SER A 610 -4.37 18.66 -3.49
CA SER A 610 -5.43 18.58 -4.49
C SER A 610 -5.06 17.59 -5.60
N ASP A 611 -6.06 16.89 -6.12
CA ASP A 611 -5.96 16.04 -7.29
C ASP A 611 -6.87 16.53 -8.42
N VAL A 612 -6.38 16.38 -9.65
CA VAL A 612 -7.15 16.56 -10.88
C VAL A 612 -7.67 15.20 -11.33
N ILE A 613 -8.98 15.10 -11.51
CA ILE A 613 -9.64 13.86 -11.91
C ILE A 613 -9.90 13.88 -13.41
N GLU A 614 -9.22 13.02 -14.15
CA GLU A 614 -9.35 12.89 -15.60
C GLU A 614 -10.13 11.61 -15.97
N PRO A 615 -11.11 11.68 -16.88
CA PRO A 615 -11.78 10.47 -17.38
C PRO A 615 -10.79 9.49 -18.04
N ALA A 616 -10.91 8.21 -17.71
CA ALA A 616 -10.09 7.14 -18.24
C ALA A 616 -10.96 5.89 -18.51
N ARG A 617 -11.42 5.75 -19.76
CA ARG A 617 -12.36 4.70 -20.20
C ARG A 617 -13.62 4.68 -19.33
N SER A 618 -13.91 3.58 -18.61
CA SER A 618 -15.07 3.48 -17.72
C SER A 618 -14.92 4.21 -16.38
N GLY A 619 -13.69 4.58 -16.00
CA GLY A 619 -13.39 5.22 -14.73
C GLY A 619 -12.55 6.48 -14.91
N PHE A 620 -11.56 6.63 -14.03
CA PHE A 620 -10.80 7.87 -13.89
C PHE A 620 -9.32 7.60 -13.64
N ARG A 621 -8.51 8.64 -13.84
CA ARG A 621 -7.13 8.76 -13.38
C ARG A 621 -7.03 9.99 -12.49
N GLY A 622 -6.52 9.82 -11.28
CA GLY A 622 -6.21 10.91 -10.37
C GLY A 622 -4.77 11.36 -10.55
N LYS A 623 -4.59 12.58 -11.06
CA LYS A 623 -3.29 13.23 -11.19
C LYS A 623 -3.06 14.20 -10.05
N HIS A 624 -1.83 14.24 -9.55
CA HIS A 624 -1.46 15.22 -8.55
C HIS A 624 -1.70 16.64 -9.09
N GLY A 625 -2.44 17.42 -8.30
CA GLY A 625 -2.68 18.84 -8.54
C GLY A 625 -1.61 19.69 -7.88
N ALA A 626 -2.05 20.63 -7.05
CA ALA A 626 -1.17 21.48 -6.26
C ALA A 626 -1.12 21.00 -4.80
N ASP A 627 0.04 21.16 -4.16
CA ASP A 627 0.18 21.27 -2.71
C ASP A 627 -0.46 22.59 -2.26
N PHE A 628 -1.79 22.58 -2.19
CA PHE A 628 -2.61 23.79 -2.14
C PHE A 628 -2.38 24.64 -0.89
N LEU A 629 -2.12 23.98 0.24
CA LEU A 629 -1.72 24.61 1.50
C LEU A 629 -0.66 23.74 2.19
N MET A 630 0.45 24.33 2.60
CA MET A 630 1.44 23.72 3.50
C MET A 630 1.33 24.39 4.87
N ALA A 631 1.10 23.61 5.92
CA ALA A 631 0.98 24.11 7.28
C ALA A 631 2.32 24.58 7.87
N ASN A 632 3.43 24.06 7.33
CA ASN A 632 4.81 24.34 7.78
C ASN A 632 5.01 24.13 9.29
N ASN A 633 4.23 23.21 9.87
CA ASN A 633 4.33 22.84 11.26
C ASN A 633 3.90 21.38 11.43
N ALA A 634 4.78 20.56 12.03
CA ALA A 634 4.56 19.13 12.12
C ALA A 634 3.55 18.71 13.21
N GLN A 635 2.98 19.65 13.96
CA GLN A 635 1.85 19.39 14.87
C GLN A 635 0.49 19.64 14.20
N TRP A 636 0.45 20.10 12.95
CA TRP A 636 -0.81 20.25 12.22
C TRP A 636 -1.33 18.88 11.78
N VAL A 637 -2.55 18.55 12.18
CA VAL A 637 -3.22 17.26 11.97
C VAL A 637 -4.53 17.50 11.23
N GLY A 638 -4.42 17.76 9.93
CA GLY A 638 -5.58 17.94 9.06
C GLY A 638 -6.27 16.62 8.76
N PHE A 639 -7.57 16.52 9.04
CA PHE A 639 -8.25 15.22 8.98
C PHE A 639 -9.60 15.20 8.25
N SER A 640 -10.32 16.32 8.19
CA SER A 640 -11.59 16.41 7.48
C SER A 640 -11.73 17.77 6.78
N MET A 641 -12.58 17.82 5.75
CA MET A 641 -12.81 19.03 4.97
C MET A 641 -14.28 19.18 4.60
N GLU A 642 -14.76 20.41 4.46
CA GLU A 642 -16.13 20.73 4.03
C GLU A 642 -16.18 21.99 3.16
N LEU A 643 -17.22 22.12 2.34
CA LEU A 643 -17.55 23.36 1.64
C LEU A 643 -18.65 24.10 2.43
N GLY A 644 -18.46 25.40 2.66
CA GLY A 644 -19.42 26.25 3.36
C GLY A 644 -20.47 26.91 2.47
N PRO A 645 -21.49 27.56 3.07
CA PRO A 645 -22.51 28.34 2.34
C PRO A 645 -21.93 29.55 1.58
N ASP A 646 -20.83 30.11 2.07
CA ASP A 646 -20.05 31.16 1.42
C ASP A 646 -19.24 30.66 0.20
N GLY A 647 -19.23 29.35 -0.02
CA GLY A 647 -18.54 28.66 -1.09
C GLY A 647 -17.05 28.42 -0.85
N ASN A 648 -16.53 28.73 0.34
CA ASN A 648 -15.13 28.50 0.70
C ASN A 648 -14.87 27.07 1.19
N LEU A 649 -13.59 26.70 1.27
CA LEU A 649 -13.14 25.40 1.75
C LEU A 649 -12.72 25.49 3.21
N TYR A 650 -13.20 24.57 4.03
CA TYR A 650 -12.92 24.50 5.46
C TYR A 650 -12.14 23.23 5.76
N VAL A 651 -11.09 23.32 6.58
CA VAL A 651 -10.26 22.18 6.99
C VAL A 651 -10.16 22.11 8.50
N LEU A 652 -10.39 20.91 9.04
CA LEU A 652 -10.33 20.60 10.46
C LEU A 652 -8.90 20.16 10.83
N ASP A 653 -8.34 20.78 11.87
CA ASP A 653 -7.04 20.49 12.46
C ASP A 653 -7.21 20.17 13.96
N TRP A 654 -6.81 18.98 14.40
CA TRP A 654 -6.78 18.66 15.84
C TRP A 654 -5.60 19.37 16.54
N HIS A 655 -4.48 19.58 15.86
CA HIS A 655 -3.25 20.15 16.40
C HIS A 655 -2.67 19.33 17.58
N ASP A 656 -1.90 18.28 17.29
CA ASP A 656 -1.26 17.41 18.29
C ASP A 656 0.13 16.95 17.80
N ALA A 657 1.01 16.61 18.74
CA ALA A 657 2.40 16.22 18.47
C ALA A 657 2.60 14.70 18.35
N ASP A 658 1.66 13.86 18.80
CA ASP A 658 1.75 12.38 18.67
C ASP A 658 0.86 11.84 17.53
N ILE A 659 1.21 12.21 16.30
CA ILE A 659 0.45 11.87 15.09
C ILE A 659 0.34 10.35 14.90
N CYS A 660 -0.90 9.87 14.77
CA CYS A 660 -1.25 8.44 14.66
C CYS A 660 -0.72 7.59 15.84
N GLY A 661 -0.28 8.23 16.93
CA GLY A 661 0.42 7.62 18.06
C GLY A 661 -0.51 7.09 19.13
N LYS A 662 0.07 6.72 20.28
CA LYS A 662 -0.68 6.11 21.39
C LYS A 662 -1.20 7.16 22.36
N GLU A 663 -0.54 8.29 22.42
CA GLU A 663 -0.80 9.37 23.36
C GLU A 663 -1.61 10.48 22.68
N VAL A 664 -2.24 11.29 23.51
CA VAL A 664 -2.78 12.59 23.14
C VAL A 664 -2.01 13.57 23.99
N LEU A 665 -1.18 14.41 23.36
CA LEU A 665 -0.32 15.34 24.09
C LEU A 665 -1.03 16.66 24.35
N HIS A 666 -1.95 17.04 23.47
CA HIS A 666 -2.67 18.31 23.53
C HIS A 666 -4.19 18.09 23.49
N LYS A 667 -4.76 17.63 24.61
CA LYS A 667 -6.20 17.32 24.73
C LYS A 667 -7.13 18.54 24.64
N GLU A 668 -6.59 19.76 24.72
CA GLU A 668 -7.35 21.02 24.77
C GLU A 668 -7.28 21.82 23.46
N THR A 669 -6.79 21.22 22.36
CA THR A 669 -6.59 21.90 21.08
C THR A 669 -7.56 21.42 20.02
N GLY A 670 -7.92 22.30 19.10
CA GLY A 670 -8.80 22.00 17.99
C GLY A 670 -9.06 23.24 17.17
N ARG A 671 -9.02 23.13 15.85
CA ARG A 671 -9.10 24.27 14.93
C ARG A 671 -9.89 23.92 13.67
N VAL A 672 -10.56 24.91 13.11
CA VAL A 672 -11.10 24.90 11.77
C VAL A 672 -10.54 26.11 11.05
N PHE A 673 -9.81 25.87 9.96
CA PHE A 673 -9.30 26.93 9.10
C PHE A 673 -10.20 27.08 7.88
N LYS A 674 -10.46 28.32 7.49
CA LYS A 674 -11.16 28.69 6.26
C LYS A 674 -10.14 29.10 5.22
N ILE A 675 -10.20 28.48 4.04
CA ILE A 675 -9.38 28.82 2.89
C ILE A 675 -10.27 29.56 1.89
N SER A 676 -9.92 30.80 1.62
CA SER A 676 -10.68 31.71 0.76
C SER A 676 -9.80 32.27 -0.36
N PRO A 677 -10.35 32.55 -1.54
CA PRO A 677 -9.64 33.34 -2.54
C PRO A 677 -9.53 34.78 -2.06
N ALA A 678 -8.46 35.48 -2.47
CA ALA A 678 -8.28 36.90 -2.18
C ALA A 678 -9.44 37.76 -2.75
N ALA A 679 -10.10 37.27 -3.80
CA ALA A 679 -11.34 37.83 -4.32
C ALA A 679 -12.34 36.69 -4.62
N SER A 680 -13.44 36.63 -3.86
CA SER A 680 -14.49 35.62 -4.08
C SER A 680 -15.22 35.84 -5.40
N ALA A 681 -15.41 34.75 -6.15
CA ALA A 681 -16.28 34.70 -7.33
C ALA A 681 -17.74 34.33 -6.99
N ALA A 682 -18.04 34.08 -5.72
CA ALA A 682 -19.39 33.74 -5.27
C ALA A 682 -20.32 34.94 -5.51
N LYS A 683 -21.54 34.65 -5.97
CA LYS A 683 -22.55 35.70 -6.15
C LYS A 683 -23.42 35.76 -4.90
N GLU A 684 -23.49 36.95 -4.32
CA GLU A 684 -24.45 37.23 -3.25
C GLU A 684 -25.87 37.29 -3.81
N TRP A 685 -26.79 36.65 -3.10
CA TRP A 685 -28.22 36.65 -3.39
C TRP A 685 -29.03 36.68 -2.09
N GLU A 686 -30.25 37.23 -2.16
CA GLU A 686 -31.11 37.41 -0.98
C GLU A 686 -31.50 36.06 -0.38
N GLY A 687 -31.07 35.83 0.86
CA GLY A 687 -31.31 34.60 1.61
C GLY A 687 -30.22 33.54 1.51
N ARG A 688 -29.03 33.86 0.98
CA ARG A 688 -27.91 32.90 0.87
C ARG A 688 -27.53 32.22 2.19
N TYR A 689 -27.61 32.96 3.29
CA TYR A 689 -27.24 32.51 4.63
C TYR A 689 -28.48 32.29 5.54
N ASP A 690 -29.70 32.34 4.99
CA ASP A 690 -30.93 32.17 5.77
C ASP A 690 -31.14 30.69 6.15
N ASP A 691 -31.99 30.46 7.15
CA ASP A 691 -32.48 29.13 7.49
C ASP A 691 -33.31 28.52 6.35
N MET A 692 -32.72 27.56 5.64
CA MET A 692 -33.33 26.90 4.50
C MET A 692 -34.57 26.05 4.87
N ASP A 693 -34.76 25.68 6.14
CA ASP A 693 -35.98 24.97 6.55
C ASP A 693 -37.23 25.83 6.40
N GLY A 694 -37.08 27.16 6.37
CA GLY A 694 -38.14 28.12 6.09
C GLY A 694 -38.50 28.28 4.60
N PHE A 695 -37.70 27.75 3.68
CA PHE A 695 -37.88 27.97 2.24
C PHE A 695 -39.09 27.19 1.70
N SER A 696 -39.80 27.77 0.72
CA SER A 696 -40.88 27.08 -0.02
C SER A 696 -40.33 25.94 -0.90
N GLY A 697 -41.21 25.01 -1.31
CA GLY A 697 -40.84 23.94 -2.24
C GLY A 697 -40.23 24.49 -3.53
N LYS A 698 -40.83 25.56 -4.07
CA LYS A 698 -40.30 26.34 -5.19
C LYS A 698 -38.85 26.80 -4.99
N GLN A 699 -38.58 27.49 -3.88
CA GLN A 699 -37.23 28.00 -3.60
C GLN A 699 -36.21 26.86 -3.51
N LEU A 700 -36.56 25.76 -2.85
CA LEU A 700 -35.68 24.60 -2.69
C LEU A 700 -35.35 23.92 -4.03
N ILE A 701 -36.32 23.76 -4.94
CA ILE A 701 -36.04 23.17 -6.26
C ILE A 701 -35.24 24.12 -7.15
N GLU A 702 -35.46 25.44 -7.06
CA GLU A 702 -34.67 26.44 -7.79
C GLU A 702 -33.18 26.42 -7.39
N LEU A 703 -32.86 26.06 -6.13
CA LEU A 703 -31.47 25.87 -5.68
C LEU A 703 -30.74 24.72 -6.37
N GLN A 704 -31.43 23.79 -7.07
CA GLN A 704 -30.74 22.80 -7.90
C GLN A 704 -29.99 23.44 -9.07
N LEU A 705 -30.40 24.65 -9.49
CA LEU A 705 -29.75 25.46 -10.52
C LEU A 705 -28.54 26.25 -9.99
N ASP A 706 -28.37 26.33 -8.66
CA ASP A 706 -27.28 27.09 -8.06
C ASP A 706 -25.92 26.46 -8.39
N ARG A 707 -24.89 27.29 -8.58
CA ARG A 707 -23.54 26.80 -8.87
C ARG A 707 -22.91 26.14 -7.64
N SER A 708 -23.30 26.57 -6.44
CA SER A 708 -22.93 25.99 -5.16
C SER A 708 -23.67 24.68 -4.91
N SER A 709 -22.93 23.57 -4.90
CA SER A 709 -23.48 22.27 -4.55
C SER A 709 -23.91 22.17 -3.08
N TRP A 710 -23.41 23.03 -2.19
CA TRP A 710 -23.84 23.06 -0.79
C TRP A 710 -25.35 23.31 -0.70
N HIS A 711 -25.82 24.41 -1.31
CA HIS A 711 -27.24 24.77 -1.37
C HIS A 711 -28.07 23.68 -2.04
N ALA A 712 -27.62 23.17 -3.18
CA ALA A 712 -28.33 22.12 -3.91
C ALA A 712 -28.46 20.83 -3.09
N ARG A 713 -27.40 20.41 -2.38
CA ARG A 713 -27.39 19.19 -1.54
C ARG A 713 -28.28 19.36 -0.31
N ARG A 714 -28.19 20.49 0.42
CA ARG A 714 -29.08 20.77 1.56
C ARG A 714 -30.54 20.85 1.12
N ALA A 715 -30.83 21.53 0.01
CA ALA A 715 -32.18 21.63 -0.52
C ALA A 715 -32.79 20.27 -0.88
N ARG A 716 -32.01 19.36 -1.50
CA ARG A 716 -32.49 17.99 -1.78
C ARG A 716 -32.83 17.22 -0.51
N LEU A 717 -31.99 17.34 0.53
CA LEU A 717 -32.23 16.65 1.81
C LEU A 717 -33.51 17.15 2.49
N ILE A 718 -33.76 18.47 2.47
CA ILE A 718 -35.00 19.06 2.98
C ILE A 718 -36.21 18.58 2.16
N LEU A 719 -36.09 18.55 0.83
CA LEU A 719 -37.16 18.05 -0.06
C LEU A 719 -37.46 16.57 0.18
N GLN A 720 -36.44 15.72 0.36
CA GLN A 720 -36.58 14.30 0.69
C GLN A 720 -37.34 14.12 2.01
N LYS A 721 -36.94 14.83 3.06
CA LYS A 721 -37.63 14.83 4.34
C LYS A 721 -39.10 15.24 4.18
N ARG A 722 -39.37 16.37 3.53
CA ARG A 722 -40.75 16.86 3.32
C ARG A 722 -41.60 15.88 2.51
N ALA A 723 -41.02 15.21 1.52
CA ALA A 723 -41.70 14.15 0.77
C ALA A 723 -42.09 12.97 1.68
N SER A 724 -41.17 12.51 2.54
CA SER A 724 -41.44 11.42 3.49
C SER A 724 -42.54 11.74 4.52
N GLU A 725 -42.78 13.02 4.79
CA GLU A 725 -43.85 13.50 5.67
C GLU A 725 -45.16 13.84 4.92
N GLY A 726 -45.20 13.70 3.59
CA GLY A 726 -46.33 14.11 2.77
C GLY A 726 -46.55 15.63 2.71
N LYS A 727 -45.51 16.43 2.98
CA LYS A 727 -45.52 17.91 3.02
C LYS A 727 -44.82 18.56 1.83
N LEU A 728 -44.74 17.86 0.69
CA LEU A 728 -44.10 18.38 -0.51
C LEU A 728 -45.00 19.40 -1.23
N GLY A 729 -44.42 20.52 -1.68
CA GLY A 729 -45.13 21.50 -2.50
C GLY A 729 -45.48 20.94 -3.88
N ALA A 730 -46.69 21.22 -4.38
CA ALA A 730 -47.17 20.70 -5.67
C ALA A 730 -46.34 21.18 -6.87
N GLU A 731 -45.65 22.32 -6.74
CA GLU A 731 -44.81 22.92 -7.77
C GLU A 731 -43.50 22.15 -8.00
N VAL A 732 -43.00 21.44 -6.98
CA VAL A 732 -41.69 20.77 -7.00
C VAL A 732 -41.60 19.79 -8.16
N GLU A 733 -42.65 18.97 -8.35
CA GLU A 733 -42.70 17.98 -9.43
C GLU A 733 -42.55 18.64 -10.81
N SER A 734 -43.39 19.64 -11.09
CA SER A 734 -43.41 20.31 -12.39
C SER A 734 -42.08 20.99 -12.72
N LEU A 735 -41.45 21.62 -11.73
CA LEU A 735 -40.18 22.34 -11.90
C LEU A 735 -39.02 21.36 -12.06
N ALA A 736 -38.96 20.31 -11.25
CA ALA A 736 -37.93 19.29 -11.38
C ALA A 736 -37.97 18.62 -12.76
N ARG A 737 -39.16 18.25 -13.26
CA ARG A 737 -39.33 17.73 -14.63
C ARG A 737 -38.88 18.73 -15.69
N THR A 738 -39.20 20.02 -15.50
CA THR A 738 -38.76 21.08 -16.43
C THR A 738 -37.24 21.19 -16.48
N ILE A 739 -36.55 21.13 -15.34
CA ILE A 739 -35.09 21.19 -15.27
C ILE A 739 -34.47 19.95 -15.92
N LEU A 740 -34.99 18.74 -15.63
CA LEU A 740 -34.49 17.49 -16.18
C LEU A 740 -34.59 17.43 -17.72
N ASN A 741 -35.73 17.89 -18.26
CA ASN A 741 -36.03 17.80 -19.69
C ASN A 741 -35.48 18.97 -20.51
N ASN A 742 -34.94 20.01 -19.86
CA ASN A 742 -34.32 21.12 -20.57
C ASN A 742 -32.88 20.77 -20.98
N GLU A 743 -32.74 20.34 -22.22
CA GLU A 743 -31.47 19.97 -22.86
C GLU A 743 -30.43 21.11 -22.97
N THR A 744 -30.80 22.36 -22.69
CA THR A 744 -29.85 23.49 -22.65
C THR A 744 -29.11 23.58 -21.32
N HIS A 745 -29.59 22.91 -20.27
CA HIS A 745 -28.87 22.84 -19.01
C HIS A 745 -27.66 21.89 -19.08
N PRO A 746 -26.56 22.23 -18.39
CA PRO A 746 -25.48 21.28 -18.14
C PRO A 746 -25.98 19.96 -17.53
N VAL A 747 -25.29 18.85 -17.84
CA VAL A 747 -25.71 17.52 -17.42
C VAL A 747 -25.75 17.35 -15.90
N ASP A 748 -24.86 17.99 -15.15
CA ASP A 748 -24.86 17.97 -13.68
C ASP A 748 -26.14 18.59 -13.11
N ILE A 749 -26.63 19.70 -13.69
CA ILE A 749 -27.90 20.32 -13.29
C ILE A 749 -29.09 19.39 -13.60
N ARG A 750 -29.10 18.73 -14.77
CA ARG A 750 -30.15 17.76 -15.13
C ARG A 750 -30.14 16.57 -14.15
N LEU A 751 -28.96 16.05 -13.80
CA LEU A 751 -28.79 14.97 -12.84
C LEU A 751 -29.28 15.35 -11.43
N ARG A 752 -28.96 16.56 -10.96
CA ARG A 752 -29.49 17.08 -9.69
C ARG A 752 -31.01 17.03 -9.64
N SER A 753 -31.68 17.34 -10.75
CA SER A 753 -33.13 17.24 -10.85
C SER A 753 -33.64 15.80 -10.90
N LEU A 754 -32.97 14.92 -11.66
CA LEU A 754 -33.28 13.48 -11.68
C LEU A 754 -33.21 12.88 -10.27
N TRP A 755 -32.15 13.17 -9.53
CA TRP A 755 -31.99 12.74 -8.15
C TRP A 755 -33.06 13.35 -7.24
N THR A 756 -33.39 14.63 -7.43
CA THR A 756 -34.47 15.28 -6.66
C THR A 756 -35.79 14.55 -6.85
N LEU A 757 -36.19 14.27 -8.10
CA LEU A 757 -37.39 13.49 -8.40
C LEU A 757 -37.37 12.11 -7.72
N TYR A 758 -36.22 11.43 -7.73
CA TYR A 758 -36.05 10.13 -7.11
C TYR A 758 -36.21 10.19 -5.59
N VAL A 759 -35.48 11.07 -4.90
CA VAL A 759 -35.52 11.15 -3.42
C VAL A 759 -36.87 11.65 -2.89
N THR A 760 -37.64 12.37 -3.70
CA THR A 760 -39.00 12.79 -3.35
C THR A 760 -40.08 11.79 -3.75
N GLU A 761 -39.72 10.61 -4.26
CA GLU A 761 -40.64 9.58 -4.78
C GLU A 761 -41.57 10.07 -5.91
N LEU A 762 -41.15 11.10 -6.65
CA LEU A 762 -41.88 11.68 -7.78
C LEU A 762 -41.42 11.13 -9.14
N LEU A 763 -40.29 10.41 -9.17
CA LEU A 763 -39.77 9.79 -10.39
C LEU A 763 -40.62 8.57 -10.76
N SER A 764 -41.39 8.69 -11.84
CA SER A 764 -42.24 7.60 -12.32
C SER A 764 -41.45 6.54 -13.08
N GLY A 765 -42.03 5.35 -13.24
CA GLY A 765 -41.42 4.31 -14.08
C GLY A 765 -41.24 4.74 -15.54
N GLN A 766 -42.14 5.59 -16.05
CA GLN A 766 -42.03 6.14 -17.41
C GLN A 766 -40.84 7.11 -17.53
N ASP A 767 -40.60 7.93 -16.51
CA ASP A 767 -39.46 8.85 -16.50
C ASP A 767 -38.12 8.10 -16.52
N LEU A 768 -38.04 7.01 -15.75
CA LEU A 768 -36.86 6.13 -15.76
C LEU A 768 -36.67 5.47 -17.13
N LEU A 769 -37.74 5.00 -17.77
CA LEU A 769 -37.67 4.43 -19.13
C LEU A 769 -37.20 5.46 -20.15
N GLU A 770 -37.66 6.71 -20.06
CA GLU A 770 -37.18 7.80 -20.91
C GLU A 770 -35.70 8.11 -20.65
N ALA A 771 -35.29 8.17 -19.37
CA ALA A 771 -33.91 8.42 -18.98
C ALA A 771 -32.93 7.31 -19.41
N LEU A 772 -33.38 6.04 -19.50
CA LEU A 772 -32.58 4.93 -20.06
C LEU A 772 -32.21 5.15 -21.54
N HIS A 773 -32.94 6.01 -22.25
CA HIS A 773 -32.70 6.35 -23.66
C HIS A 773 -32.17 7.78 -23.85
N ASP A 774 -31.79 8.48 -22.77
CA ASP A 774 -31.25 9.83 -22.85
C ASP A 774 -29.95 9.87 -23.68
N ARG A 775 -29.67 11.01 -24.33
CA ARG A 775 -28.42 11.17 -25.08
C ARG A 775 -27.19 11.20 -24.18
N GLU A 776 -27.32 11.71 -22.95
CA GLU A 776 -26.22 11.86 -22.01
C GLU A 776 -25.92 10.54 -21.29
N PRO A 777 -24.68 10.03 -21.35
CA PRO A 777 -24.34 8.73 -20.76
C PRO A 777 -24.49 8.69 -19.25
N TYR A 778 -24.23 9.80 -18.54
CA TYR A 778 -24.43 9.84 -17.09
C TYR A 778 -25.91 9.77 -16.69
N VAL A 779 -26.82 10.33 -17.49
CA VAL A 779 -28.27 10.20 -17.25
C VAL A 779 -28.70 8.75 -17.45
N ARG A 780 -28.25 8.09 -18.52
CA ARG A 780 -28.50 6.66 -18.74
C ARG A 780 -27.94 5.79 -17.61
N GLY A 781 -26.69 6.04 -17.20
CA GLY A 781 -26.04 5.31 -16.10
C GLY A 781 -26.81 5.43 -14.79
N TRP A 782 -27.17 6.66 -14.39
CA TRP A 782 -28.00 6.88 -13.21
C TRP A 782 -29.39 6.25 -13.34
N ALA A 783 -30.02 6.28 -14.52
CA ALA A 783 -31.30 5.58 -14.73
C ALA A 783 -31.17 4.06 -14.48
N VAL A 784 -30.07 3.43 -14.92
CA VAL A 784 -29.78 2.01 -14.61
C VAL A 784 -29.62 1.79 -13.10
N GLN A 785 -28.85 2.65 -12.41
CA GLN A 785 -28.64 2.51 -10.96
C GLN A 785 -29.95 2.68 -10.18
N LEU A 786 -30.70 3.75 -10.45
CA LEU A 786 -31.96 4.04 -9.75
C LEU A 786 -33.02 2.96 -10.02
N ALA A 787 -33.11 2.45 -11.26
CA ALA A 787 -34.04 1.37 -11.60
C ALA A 787 -33.75 0.05 -10.87
N THR A 788 -32.50 -0.19 -10.48
CA THR A 788 -32.06 -1.42 -9.79
C THR A 788 -31.95 -1.26 -8.27
N GLN A 789 -32.24 -0.08 -7.72
CA GLN A 789 -32.04 0.24 -6.31
C GLN A 789 -33.14 -0.31 -5.39
N ASP A 790 -34.43 -0.05 -5.66
CA ASP A 790 -35.53 -0.26 -4.69
C ASP A 790 -36.48 -1.43 -5.01
N SER A 791 -36.03 -2.47 -5.72
CA SER A 791 -36.89 -3.60 -6.15
C SER A 791 -38.12 -3.20 -7.00
N SER A 792 -38.16 -1.97 -7.51
CA SER A 792 -39.22 -1.40 -8.37
C SER A 792 -39.06 -1.75 -9.86
N LEU A 793 -38.18 -2.71 -10.16
CA LEU A 793 -37.78 -3.06 -11.51
C LEU A 793 -38.91 -3.76 -12.28
N THR A 794 -39.54 -3.03 -13.21
CA THR A 794 -40.59 -3.57 -14.08
C THR A 794 -40.00 -4.48 -15.17
N ASP A 795 -40.82 -5.35 -15.76
CA ASP A 795 -40.37 -6.21 -16.87
C ASP A 795 -39.97 -5.40 -18.12
N GLU A 796 -40.56 -4.22 -18.31
CA GLU A 796 -40.19 -3.31 -19.38
C GLU A 796 -38.80 -2.70 -19.15
N MET A 797 -38.50 -2.29 -17.92
CA MET A 797 -37.16 -1.81 -17.55
C MET A 797 -36.11 -2.90 -17.71
N LYS A 798 -36.38 -4.15 -17.28
CA LYS A 798 -35.48 -5.29 -17.50
C LYS A 798 -35.14 -5.46 -18.98
N ARG A 799 -36.16 -5.46 -19.84
CA ARG A 799 -35.97 -5.56 -21.30
C ARG A 799 -35.18 -4.39 -21.86
N SER A 800 -35.45 -3.16 -21.41
CA SER A 800 -34.73 -1.97 -21.86
C SER A 800 -33.25 -2.03 -21.47
N ILE A 801 -32.93 -2.35 -20.21
CA ILE A 801 -31.56 -2.51 -19.71
C ILE A 801 -30.81 -3.62 -20.47
N GLY A 802 -31.43 -4.79 -20.66
CA GLY A 802 -30.84 -5.87 -21.45
C GLY A 802 -30.60 -5.45 -22.91
N LYS A 803 -31.54 -4.70 -23.49
CA LYS A 803 -31.43 -4.20 -24.86
C LYS A 803 -30.32 -3.16 -25.05
N MET A 804 -30.05 -2.31 -24.05
CA MET A 804 -28.91 -1.38 -24.09
C MET A 804 -27.58 -2.13 -24.30
N ALA A 805 -27.39 -3.26 -23.62
CA ALA A 805 -26.21 -4.10 -23.81
C ALA A 805 -26.18 -4.73 -25.21
N GLN A 806 -27.32 -5.29 -25.65
CA GLN A 806 -27.46 -5.96 -26.95
C GLN A 806 -27.27 -5.03 -28.16
N ASP A 807 -27.70 -3.77 -28.04
CA ASP A 807 -27.60 -2.76 -29.09
C ASP A 807 -26.17 -2.15 -29.16
N GLY A 808 -25.23 -2.60 -28.32
CA GLY A 808 -23.83 -2.19 -28.35
C GLY A 808 -23.59 -0.81 -27.76
N GLU A 809 -24.07 -0.57 -26.53
CA GLU A 809 -23.92 0.70 -25.81
C GLU A 809 -22.49 1.28 -25.94
N PRO A 810 -22.33 2.44 -26.62
CA PRO A 810 -21.02 2.96 -26.96
C PRO A 810 -20.27 3.57 -25.76
N SER A 811 -20.99 4.00 -24.72
CA SER A 811 -20.36 4.64 -23.56
C SER A 811 -19.78 3.62 -22.58
N PRO A 812 -18.48 3.66 -22.28
CA PRO A 812 -17.89 2.81 -21.25
C PRO A 812 -18.45 3.11 -19.85
N VAL A 813 -18.93 4.34 -19.61
CA VAL A 813 -19.63 4.70 -18.36
C VAL A 813 -20.90 3.86 -18.23
N VAL A 814 -21.76 3.86 -19.25
CA VAL A 814 -23.03 3.11 -19.18
C VAL A 814 -22.77 1.60 -19.11
N ARG A 815 -21.78 1.08 -19.86
CA ARG A 815 -21.39 -0.34 -19.75
C ARG A 815 -20.94 -0.72 -18.33
N LEU A 816 -20.26 0.17 -17.61
CA LEU A 816 -19.91 -0.05 -16.22
C LEU A 816 -21.13 -0.10 -15.30
N TYR A 817 -22.10 0.79 -15.50
CA TYR A 817 -23.38 0.75 -14.77
C TYR A 817 -24.17 -0.53 -15.07
N LEU A 818 -24.19 -1.00 -16.32
CA LEU A 818 -24.77 -2.30 -16.69
C LEU A 818 -24.06 -3.47 -15.98
N ALA A 819 -22.72 -3.46 -15.96
CA ALA A 819 -21.93 -4.48 -15.29
C ALA A 819 -22.12 -4.48 -13.76
N SER A 820 -22.25 -3.30 -13.13
CA SER A 820 -22.58 -3.18 -11.71
C SER A 820 -23.99 -3.69 -11.40
N ALA A 821 -24.97 -3.32 -12.23
CA ALA A 821 -26.38 -3.71 -12.07
C ALA A 821 -26.61 -5.22 -12.08
N MET A 822 -25.76 -6.00 -12.78
CA MET A 822 -25.84 -7.46 -12.84
C MET A 822 -25.94 -8.15 -11.47
N GLN A 823 -25.34 -7.58 -10.42
CA GLN A 823 -25.39 -8.12 -9.06
C GLN A 823 -26.76 -7.93 -8.37
N ARG A 824 -27.63 -7.09 -8.94
CA ARG A 824 -28.98 -6.77 -8.45
C ARG A 824 -30.09 -7.24 -9.39
N LEU A 825 -29.73 -7.84 -10.52
CA LEU A 825 -30.66 -8.28 -11.57
C LEU A 825 -30.95 -9.79 -11.47
N PRO A 826 -32.11 -10.26 -11.96
CA PRO A 826 -32.38 -11.69 -12.09
C PRO A 826 -31.38 -12.37 -13.03
N ALA A 827 -31.07 -13.64 -12.75
CA ALA A 827 -30.05 -14.42 -13.45
C ALA A 827 -30.13 -14.37 -14.98
N GLU A 828 -31.33 -14.47 -15.57
CA GLU A 828 -31.50 -14.41 -17.03
C GLU A 828 -31.07 -13.06 -17.63
N VAL A 829 -31.45 -11.94 -17.00
CA VAL A 829 -31.06 -10.61 -17.48
C VAL A 829 -29.55 -10.41 -17.28
N THR A 830 -29.01 -10.91 -16.17
CA THR A 830 -27.57 -10.90 -15.91
C THR A 830 -26.79 -11.64 -17.00
N TRP A 831 -27.26 -12.81 -17.43
CA TRP A 831 -26.65 -13.53 -18.55
C TRP A 831 -26.76 -12.77 -19.87
N GLU A 832 -27.92 -12.20 -20.20
CA GLU A 832 -28.10 -11.42 -21.44
C GLU A 832 -27.14 -10.23 -21.53
N ILE A 833 -26.94 -9.51 -20.42
CA ILE A 833 -25.99 -8.40 -20.33
C ILE A 833 -24.56 -8.93 -20.49
N ALA A 834 -24.18 -9.96 -19.74
CA ALA A 834 -22.84 -10.55 -19.82
C ALA A 834 -22.51 -11.04 -21.23
N GLU A 835 -23.41 -11.81 -21.85
CA GLU A 835 -23.26 -12.34 -23.21
C GLU A 835 -23.08 -11.23 -24.25
N SER A 836 -23.70 -10.06 -24.03
CA SER A 836 -23.53 -8.91 -24.91
C SER A 836 -22.19 -8.20 -24.69
N LEU A 837 -21.88 -7.87 -23.43
CA LEU A 837 -20.69 -7.07 -23.09
C LEU A 837 -19.36 -7.77 -23.40
N VAL A 838 -19.31 -9.11 -23.34
CA VAL A 838 -18.06 -9.84 -23.55
C VAL A 838 -17.68 -10.05 -25.02
N THR A 839 -18.57 -9.73 -25.98
CA THR A 839 -18.36 -10.09 -27.41
C THR A 839 -17.37 -9.20 -28.15
N THR A 840 -16.92 -8.10 -27.51
CA THR A 840 -16.00 -7.10 -28.04
C THR A 840 -14.78 -6.98 -27.13
N ASP A 841 -13.63 -6.68 -27.72
CA ASP A 841 -12.35 -6.46 -27.04
C ASP A 841 -12.16 -5.01 -26.54
N GLN A 842 -13.14 -4.11 -26.78
CA GLN A 842 -13.03 -2.70 -26.41
C GLN A 842 -12.77 -2.47 -24.90
N ASP A 843 -13.25 -3.39 -24.06
CA ASP A 843 -13.15 -3.33 -22.60
C ASP A 843 -12.06 -4.28 -22.03
N GLU A 844 -11.26 -4.96 -22.87
CA GLU A 844 -10.22 -5.90 -22.41
C GLU A 844 -9.20 -5.24 -21.47
N GLU A 845 -8.75 -4.05 -21.86
CA GLU A 845 -7.81 -3.23 -21.10
C GLU A 845 -8.53 -2.21 -20.20
N ASP A 846 -9.86 -2.32 -20.03
CA ASP A 846 -10.60 -1.46 -19.11
C ASP A 846 -10.32 -1.85 -17.65
N HIS A 847 -10.10 -0.83 -16.82
CA HIS A 847 -9.72 -1.03 -15.42
C HIS A 847 -10.82 -1.70 -14.59
N ASN A 848 -12.10 -1.48 -14.91
CA ASN A 848 -13.23 -1.83 -14.05
C ASN A 848 -14.15 -2.88 -14.68
N ILE A 849 -14.54 -2.71 -15.95
CA ILE A 849 -15.64 -3.46 -16.60
C ILE A 849 -15.42 -4.99 -16.54
N PRO A 850 -14.26 -5.55 -16.94
CA PRO A 850 -14.04 -7.00 -16.87
C PRO A 850 -14.22 -7.57 -15.46
N LYS A 851 -13.78 -6.83 -14.43
CA LYS A 851 -13.90 -7.25 -13.03
C LYS A 851 -15.35 -7.17 -12.55
N MET A 852 -16.07 -6.09 -12.91
CA MET A 852 -17.47 -5.93 -12.55
C MET A 852 -18.37 -6.98 -13.23
N ILE A 853 -18.11 -7.31 -14.50
CA ILE A 853 -18.78 -8.43 -15.18
C ILE A 853 -18.53 -9.74 -14.41
N TRP A 854 -17.27 -10.01 -14.02
CA TRP A 854 -16.93 -11.19 -13.22
C TRP A 854 -17.71 -11.24 -11.92
N TYR A 855 -17.72 -10.15 -11.13
CA TYR A 855 -18.46 -10.10 -9.87
C TYR A 855 -19.96 -10.33 -10.05
N GLY A 856 -20.53 -9.87 -11.17
CA GLY A 856 -21.93 -10.11 -11.53
C GLY A 856 -22.25 -11.56 -11.90
N ILE A 857 -21.38 -12.25 -12.63
CA ILE A 857 -21.65 -13.63 -13.10
C ILE A 857 -21.14 -14.73 -12.19
N GLU A 858 -20.16 -14.47 -11.32
CA GLU A 858 -19.49 -15.50 -10.52
C GLU A 858 -20.47 -16.45 -9.80
N PRO A 859 -21.52 -15.95 -9.10
CA PRO A 859 -22.48 -16.83 -8.43
C PRO A 859 -23.28 -17.74 -9.37
N LEU A 860 -23.38 -17.39 -10.66
CA LEU A 860 -24.14 -18.13 -11.68
C LEU A 860 -23.30 -19.19 -12.39
N VAL A 861 -21.97 -19.08 -12.35
CA VAL A 861 -21.05 -19.98 -13.08
C VAL A 861 -21.23 -21.44 -12.64
N GLU A 862 -21.34 -21.68 -11.33
CA GLU A 862 -21.55 -23.03 -10.80
C GLU A 862 -22.96 -23.58 -11.12
N GLN A 863 -23.96 -22.70 -11.21
CA GLN A 863 -25.37 -23.06 -11.40
C GLN A 863 -25.65 -23.53 -12.83
N ASP A 864 -25.01 -22.92 -13.84
CA ASP A 864 -25.14 -23.30 -15.25
C ASP A 864 -23.77 -23.35 -15.94
N SER A 865 -23.05 -24.45 -15.73
CA SER A 865 -21.71 -24.67 -16.28
C SER A 865 -21.68 -24.66 -17.81
N ASP A 866 -22.77 -25.10 -18.47
CA ASP A 866 -22.84 -25.16 -19.93
C ASP A 866 -22.95 -23.74 -20.51
N ARG A 867 -23.80 -22.89 -19.92
CA ARG A 867 -23.90 -21.47 -20.32
C ARG A 867 -22.64 -20.70 -19.99
N ALA A 868 -22.06 -20.92 -18.82
CA ALA A 868 -20.79 -20.32 -18.45
C ALA A 868 -19.70 -20.66 -19.47
N MET A 869 -19.57 -21.93 -19.89
CA MET A 869 -18.59 -22.32 -20.91
C MET A 869 -18.91 -21.79 -22.31
N ARG A 870 -20.19 -21.58 -22.66
CA ARG A 870 -20.56 -20.84 -23.89
C ARG A 870 -20.09 -19.39 -23.81
N LEU A 871 -20.31 -18.72 -22.68
CA LEU A 871 -19.85 -17.35 -22.44
C LEU A 871 -18.32 -17.25 -22.51
N ALA A 872 -17.59 -18.17 -21.87
CA ALA A 872 -16.13 -18.23 -21.91
C ALA A 872 -15.57 -18.38 -23.33
N ASN A 873 -16.25 -19.13 -24.20
CA ASN A 873 -15.87 -19.28 -25.61
C ASN A 873 -16.27 -18.09 -26.50
N LEU A 874 -17.33 -17.37 -26.12
CA LEU A 874 -17.81 -16.18 -26.82
C LEU A 874 -16.97 -14.93 -26.47
N SER A 875 -16.45 -14.92 -25.25
CA SER A 875 -15.77 -13.77 -24.68
C SER A 875 -14.49 -13.40 -25.44
N ARG A 876 -14.35 -12.10 -25.69
CA ARG A 876 -13.11 -11.42 -26.09
C ARG A 876 -12.36 -10.85 -24.88
N LEU A 877 -12.91 -11.00 -23.68
CA LEU A 877 -12.30 -10.54 -22.44
C LEU A 877 -11.54 -11.69 -21.78
N SER A 878 -10.21 -11.65 -21.81
CA SER A 878 -9.35 -12.77 -21.38
C SER A 878 -9.63 -13.20 -19.94
N ILE A 879 -9.86 -12.21 -19.06
CA ILE A 879 -10.17 -12.40 -17.64
C ILE A 879 -11.44 -13.24 -17.47
N ILE A 880 -12.48 -12.99 -18.27
CA ILE A 880 -13.76 -13.70 -18.12
C ILE A 880 -13.61 -15.18 -18.50
N SER A 881 -12.97 -15.48 -19.64
CA SER A 881 -12.72 -16.87 -20.05
C SER A 881 -11.86 -17.63 -19.02
N ALA A 882 -10.81 -17.00 -18.50
CA ALA A 882 -9.95 -17.60 -17.50
C ALA A 882 -10.66 -17.79 -16.16
N HIS A 883 -11.44 -16.82 -15.68
CA HIS A 883 -12.11 -16.89 -14.39
C HIS A 883 -13.27 -17.89 -14.38
N ILE A 884 -14.05 -17.98 -15.46
CA ILE A 884 -15.08 -19.03 -15.61
C ILE A 884 -14.44 -20.42 -15.53
N SER A 885 -13.38 -20.65 -16.32
CA SER A 885 -12.68 -21.94 -16.34
C SER A 885 -12.10 -22.27 -14.97
N ARG A 886 -11.48 -21.30 -14.30
CA ARG A 886 -10.94 -21.46 -12.94
C ARG A 886 -12.05 -21.80 -11.94
N ARG A 887 -13.15 -21.04 -11.90
CA ARG A 887 -14.27 -21.28 -10.97
C ARG A 887 -14.91 -22.65 -11.17
N LEU A 888 -15.12 -23.08 -12.41
CA LEU A 888 -15.62 -24.43 -12.71
C LEU A 888 -14.62 -25.51 -12.28
N THR A 889 -13.32 -25.26 -12.42
CA THR A 889 -12.26 -26.17 -11.94
C THR A 889 -12.28 -26.25 -10.41
N ASP A 890 -12.41 -25.12 -9.71
CA ASP A 890 -12.45 -25.05 -8.25
C ASP A 890 -13.60 -25.88 -7.64
N VAL A 891 -14.76 -25.96 -8.32
CA VAL A 891 -15.91 -26.81 -7.91
C VAL A 891 -15.93 -28.19 -8.56
N GLY A 892 -14.84 -28.60 -9.21
CA GLY A 892 -14.70 -29.94 -9.79
C GLY A 892 -15.53 -30.21 -11.05
N LYS A 893 -16.00 -29.18 -11.77
CA LYS A 893 -16.74 -29.29 -13.04
C LYS A 893 -15.82 -29.45 -14.25
N TYR A 894 -14.86 -30.36 -14.12
CA TYR A 894 -13.80 -30.67 -15.09
C TYR A 894 -14.31 -31.02 -16.49
N ASP A 895 -15.33 -31.87 -16.58
CA ASP A 895 -15.89 -32.32 -17.86
C ASP A 895 -16.47 -31.16 -18.67
N ALA A 896 -17.08 -30.18 -18.01
CA ALA A 896 -17.62 -28.98 -18.66
C ALA A 896 -16.48 -28.13 -19.26
N VAL A 897 -15.38 -27.94 -18.51
CA VAL A 897 -14.21 -27.20 -18.99
C VAL A 897 -13.56 -27.89 -20.18
N LEU A 898 -13.29 -29.20 -20.07
CA LEU A 898 -12.64 -29.97 -21.14
C LEU A 898 -13.50 -30.08 -22.39
N SER A 899 -14.80 -30.32 -22.25
CA SER A 899 -15.73 -30.39 -23.38
C SER A 899 -15.92 -29.02 -24.06
N GLY A 900 -15.71 -27.93 -23.31
CA GLY A 900 -15.77 -26.57 -23.83
C GLY A 900 -14.55 -26.13 -24.64
N LEU A 901 -13.45 -26.90 -24.66
CA LEU A 901 -12.24 -26.58 -25.44
C LEU A 901 -12.44 -26.89 -26.94
N LYS A 902 -12.76 -25.85 -27.73
CA LYS A 902 -12.91 -25.93 -29.21
C LYS A 902 -11.57 -26.00 -29.94
N GLU A 903 -11.55 -26.38 -31.22
CA GLU A 903 -10.31 -26.58 -32.00
C GLU A 903 -9.64 -25.27 -32.48
N SER A 904 -10.35 -24.14 -32.52
CA SER A 904 -9.82 -22.88 -33.06
C SER A 904 -10.57 -21.64 -32.54
N SER A 905 -10.33 -21.26 -31.27
CA SER A 905 -10.79 -19.98 -30.70
C SER A 905 -9.66 -19.26 -29.96
N GLU A 906 -9.62 -17.92 -30.04
CA GLU A 906 -8.69 -17.11 -29.23
C GLU A 906 -8.90 -17.34 -27.72
N GLY A 907 -10.13 -17.63 -27.29
CA GLY A 907 -10.46 -17.94 -25.90
C GLY A 907 -9.89 -19.27 -25.37
N GLN A 908 -9.43 -20.19 -26.23
CA GLN A 908 -8.90 -21.49 -25.79
C GLN A 908 -7.72 -21.33 -24.83
N TYR A 909 -6.78 -20.43 -25.16
CA TYR A 909 -5.61 -20.18 -24.33
C TYR A 909 -6.01 -19.73 -22.91
N HIS A 910 -6.97 -18.80 -22.80
CA HIS A 910 -7.41 -18.28 -21.51
C HIS A 910 -8.22 -19.28 -20.70
N ILE A 911 -9.04 -20.13 -21.35
CA ILE A 911 -9.69 -21.26 -20.67
C ILE A 911 -8.64 -22.20 -20.09
N LEU A 912 -7.56 -22.50 -20.81
CA LEU A 912 -6.46 -23.34 -20.31
C LEU A 912 -5.71 -22.67 -19.16
N VAL A 913 -5.48 -21.36 -19.22
CA VAL A 913 -4.90 -20.59 -18.11
C VAL A 913 -5.77 -20.73 -16.85
N GLY A 914 -7.09 -20.56 -16.99
CA GLY A 914 -8.04 -20.75 -15.89
C GLY A 914 -8.03 -22.17 -15.33
N LEU A 915 -8.01 -23.18 -16.20
CA LEU A 915 -7.93 -24.59 -15.81
C LEU A 915 -6.64 -24.87 -15.03
N ARG A 916 -5.49 -24.42 -15.54
CA ARG A 916 -4.20 -24.52 -14.84
C ARG A 916 -4.27 -23.87 -13.47
N ASP A 917 -4.82 -22.67 -13.39
CA ASP A 917 -4.82 -21.89 -12.15
C ASP A 917 -5.79 -22.46 -11.10
N GLY A 918 -6.88 -23.12 -11.50
CA GLY A 918 -7.75 -23.89 -10.59
C GLY A 918 -7.21 -25.29 -10.23
N LEU A 919 -6.29 -25.85 -11.02
CA LEU A 919 -5.63 -27.12 -10.73
C LEU A 919 -4.41 -27.00 -9.81
N LYS A 920 -3.83 -25.81 -9.70
CA LYS A 920 -2.78 -25.55 -8.70
C LYS A 920 -3.34 -25.95 -7.34
N GLY A 921 -2.56 -26.75 -6.60
CA GLY A 921 -2.98 -27.26 -5.29
C GLY A 921 -4.01 -28.40 -5.32
N ASN A 922 -4.33 -29.01 -6.46
CA ASN A 922 -5.23 -30.17 -6.54
C ASN A 922 -4.56 -31.37 -7.26
N GLU A 923 -3.91 -32.23 -6.49
CA GLU A 923 -3.08 -33.34 -7.00
C GLU A 923 -3.86 -34.65 -7.24
N ASP A 924 -5.12 -34.72 -6.82
CA ASP A 924 -5.97 -35.94 -6.91
C ASP A 924 -6.92 -35.91 -8.13
N VAL A 925 -6.74 -34.98 -9.07
CA VAL A 925 -7.62 -34.84 -10.25
C VAL A 925 -7.26 -35.86 -11.32
N ASN A 926 -8.23 -36.71 -11.66
CA ASN A 926 -8.13 -37.64 -12.79
C ASN A 926 -9.17 -37.29 -13.86
N PHE A 927 -8.73 -36.59 -14.91
CA PHE A 927 -9.55 -36.25 -16.08
C PHE A 927 -9.85 -37.42 -17.03
N GLY A 928 -9.37 -38.64 -16.72
CA GLY A 928 -9.56 -39.82 -17.54
C GLY A 928 -9.05 -39.67 -18.97
N LYS A 929 -9.77 -40.24 -19.94
CA LYS A 929 -9.38 -40.23 -21.37
C LYS A 929 -9.55 -38.87 -22.04
N ALA A 930 -10.38 -37.97 -21.49
CA ALA A 930 -10.66 -36.67 -22.10
C ALA A 930 -9.41 -35.80 -22.15
N TRP A 931 -8.61 -35.80 -21.08
CA TRP A 931 -7.34 -35.08 -21.03
C TRP A 931 -6.34 -35.59 -22.06
N THR A 932 -6.23 -36.92 -22.25
CA THR A 932 -5.30 -37.49 -23.24
C THR A 932 -5.58 -36.96 -24.66
N THR A 933 -6.86 -36.84 -25.03
CA THR A 933 -7.27 -36.29 -26.32
C THR A 933 -6.89 -34.81 -26.43
N VAL A 934 -7.16 -34.01 -25.39
CA VAL A 934 -6.82 -32.57 -25.36
C VAL A 934 -5.32 -32.35 -25.42
N TYR A 935 -4.54 -33.09 -24.62
CA TYR A 935 -3.09 -33.03 -24.59
C TYR A 935 -2.49 -33.39 -25.95
N GLN A 936 -2.93 -34.48 -26.58
CA GLN A 936 -2.44 -34.87 -27.92
C GLN A 936 -2.77 -33.83 -28.99
N ARG A 937 -3.94 -33.18 -28.90
CA ARG A 937 -4.35 -32.14 -29.84
C ARG A 937 -3.53 -30.86 -29.69
N LEU A 938 -3.20 -30.45 -28.47
CA LEU A 938 -2.69 -29.11 -28.15
C LEU A 938 -1.21 -29.05 -27.71
N SER A 939 -0.51 -30.19 -27.65
CA SER A 939 0.92 -30.25 -27.30
C SER A 939 1.88 -30.06 -28.48
N SER A 940 1.40 -29.61 -29.64
CA SER A 940 2.26 -29.31 -30.80
C SER A 940 3.16 -28.10 -30.51
N ALA A 941 4.40 -28.13 -31.00
CA ALA A 941 5.39 -27.08 -30.72
C ALA A 941 5.03 -25.69 -31.29
N ASP A 942 4.08 -25.63 -32.23
CA ASP A 942 3.63 -24.41 -32.89
C ASP A 942 2.34 -23.81 -32.25
N ASP A 943 1.73 -24.46 -31.24
CA ASP A 943 0.55 -23.92 -30.54
C ASP A 943 0.96 -22.96 -29.41
N PRO A 944 0.41 -21.72 -29.36
CA PRO A 944 0.69 -20.76 -28.27
C PRO A 944 0.37 -21.29 -26.86
N SER A 945 -0.51 -22.29 -26.76
CA SER A 945 -0.95 -22.92 -25.51
C SER A 945 -0.04 -24.04 -25.04
N ALA A 946 0.93 -24.49 -25.83
CA ALA A 946 1.76 -25.66 -25.54
C ALA A 946 2.45 -25.58 -24.16
N GLY A 947 2.90 -24.38 -23.76
CA GLY A 947 3.48 -24.14 -22.44
C GLY A 947 2.49 -24.37 -21.29
N VAL A 948 1.28 -23.81 -21.40
CA VAL A 948 0.22 -23.96 -20.37
C VAL A 948 -0.29 -25.40 -20.33
N ILE A 949 -0.41 -26.06 -21.49
CA ILE A 949 -0.77 -27.48 -21.58
C ILE A 949 0.27 -28.36 -20.89
N LEU A 950 1.56 -28.08 -21.06
CA LEU A 950 2.62 -28.80 -20.39
C LEU A 950 2.59 -28.59 -18.87
N GLU A 951 2.28 -27.38 -18.40
CA GLU A 951 2.06 -27.08 -16.98
C GLU A 951 0.85 -27.85 -16.42
N ILE A 952 -0.29 -27.87 -17.12
CA ILE A 952 -1.47 -28.65 -16.70
C ILE A 952 -1.15 -30.15 -16.69
N ALA A 953 -0.49 -30.66 -17.72
CA ALA A 953 -0.10 -32.07 -17.80
C ALA A 953 0.81 -32.45 -16.63
N GLN A 954 1.70 -31.55 -16.24
CA GLN A 954 2.48 -31.72 -15.02
C GLN A 954 1.61 -31.63 -13.76
N LEU A 955 0.66 -30.72 -13.62
CA LEU A 955 -0.22 -30.75 -12.43
C LEU A 955 -0.99 -32.08 -12.30
N LEU A 956 -1.21 -32.79 -13.41
CA LEU A 956 -1.94 -34.06 -13.49
C LEU A 956 -1.08 -35.33 -13.43
N GLY A 957 0.24 -35.21 -13.26
CA GLY A 957 1.09 -36.40 -13.20
C GLY A 957 1.35 -37.08 -14.55
N ASP A 958 1.18 -36.38 -15.69
CA ASP A 958 1.37 -36.97 -17.01
C ASP A 958 2.83 -37.41 -17.26
N GLN A 959 3.00 -38.64 -17.76
CA GLN A 959 4.32 -39.24 -17.97
C GLN A 959 5.14 -38.54 -19.08
N ALA A 960 4.48 -38.05 -20.13
CA ALA A 960 5.16 -37.33 -21.22
C ALA A 960 5.62 -35.96 -20.73
N ALA A 961 4.79 -35.25 -19.96
CA ALA A 961 5.17 -33.97 -19.34
C ALA A 961 6.36 -34.13 -18.38
N ALA A 962 6.34 -35.18 -17.55
CA ALA A 962 7.46 -35.48 -16.65
C ALA A 962 8.78 -35.72 -17.42
N LYS A 963 8.73 -36.40 -18.56
CA LYS A 963 9.90 -36.60 -19.42
C LYS A 963 10.44 -35.28 -19.97
N THR A 964 9.57 -34.38 -20.42
CA THR A 964 9.97 -33.05 -20.91
C THR A 964 10.60 -32.22 -19.79
N TYR A 965 10.05 -32.27 -18.56
CA TYR A 965 10.61 -31.54 -17.42
C TYR A 965 11.98 -32.10 -17.00
N LEU A 966 12.19 -33.41 -17.05
CA LEU A 966 13.51 -34.01 -16.84
C LEU A 966 14.52 -33.49 -17.88
N GLN A 967 14.12 -33.42 -19.15
CA GLN A 967 14.96 -32.85 -20.22
C GLN A 967 15.26 -31.36 -19.99
N HIS A 968 14.28 -30.57 -19.56
CA HIS A 968 14.49 -29.16 -19.22
C HIS A 968 15.54 -29.00 -18.11
N ILE A 969 15.48 -29.81 -17.06
CA ILE A 969 16.46 -29.75 -15.96
C ILE A 969 17.88 -30.02 -16.48
N GLU A 970 18.03 -30.96 -17.40
CA GLU A 970 19.33 -31.36 -17.97
C GLU A 970 19.84 -30.44 -19.09
N ASP A 971 18.99 -29.59 -19.68
CA ASP A 971 19.36 -28.64 -20.74
C ASP A 971 19.98 -27.35 -20.16
N TRP A 972 21.30 -27.25 -20.20
CA TRP A 972 22.04 -26.10 -19.66
C TRP A 972 21.91 -24.84 -20.52
N GLY A 973 21.46 -24.96 -21.77
CA GLY A 973 21.16 -23.81 -22.64
C GLY A 973 19.78 -23.21 -22.39
N LEU A 974 18.92 -23.90 -21.62
CA LEU A 974 17.58 -23.45 -21.30
C LEU A 974 17.60 -22.41 -20.17
N ASP A 975 16.69 -21.43 -20.27
CA ASP A 975 16.52 -20.40 -19.24
C ASP A 975 16.35 -21.02 -17.83
N VAL A 976 17.12 -20.51 -16.86
CA VAL A 976 17.19 -21.04 -15.49
C VAL A 976 15.81 -21.05 -14.82
N LYS A 977 14.91 -20.11 -15.15
CA LYS A 977 13.55 -20.12 -14.57
C LYS A 977 12.77 -21.33 -15.06
N LYS A 978 12.88 -21.71 -16.33
CA LYS A 978 12.23 -22.93 -16.86
C LYS A 978 12.78 -24.19 -16.21
N ARG A 979 14.10 -24.26 -16.00
CA ARG A 979 14.75 -25.39 -15.30
C ARG A 979 14.28 -25.49 -13.85
N ARG A 980 14.17 -24.34 -13.17
CA ARG A 980 13.65 -24.25 -11.79
C ARG A 980 12.18 -24.67 -11.69
N THR A 981 11.34 -24.20 -12.61
CA THR A 981 9.93 -24.63 -12.69
C THR A 981 9.83 -26.14 -12.89
N ALA A 982 10.66 -26.71 -13.77
CA ALA A 982 10.69 -28.15 -14.00
C ALA A 982 11.12 -28.95 -12.75
N LEU A 983 12.19 -28.51 -12.06
CA LEU A 983 12.65 -29.09 -10.81
C LEU A 983 11.56 -29.09 -9.74
N MET A 984 10.92 -27.93 -9.51
CA MET A 984 9.90 -27.81 -8.48
C MET A 984 8.61 -28.55 -8.84
N GLY A 985 8.21 -28.56 -10.10
CA GLY A 985 7.07 -29.34 -10.57
C GLY A 985 7.26 -30.85 -10.39
N LEU A 986 8.43 -31.39 -10.76
CA LEU A 986 8.72 -32.82 -10.53
C LEU A 986 8.85 -33.17 -9.05
N ALA A 987 9.37 -32.24 -8.24
CA ALA A 987 9.45 -32.42 -6.79
C ALA A 987 8.05 -32.44 -6.16
N GLN A 988 7.13 -31.59 -6.60
CA GLN A 988 5.75 -31.57 -6.14
C GLN A 988 5.04 -32.91 -6.42
N GLN A 989 5.18 -33.42 -7.64
CA GLN A 989 4.67 -34.76 -8.04
C GLN A 989 5.38 -35.94 -7.36
N ARG A 990 6.47 -35.70 -6.61
CA ARG A 990 7.35 -36.73 -6.06
C ARG A 990 7.83 -37.72 -7.14
N ASN A 991 8.19 -37.19 -8.31
CA ASN A 991 8.61 -38.02 -9.43
C ASN A 991 9.91 -38.80 -9.08
N PRO A 992 9.91 -40.15 -9.06
CA PRO A 992 11.07 -40.93 -8.64
C PRO A 992 12.33 -40.72 -9.49
N ALA A 993 12.19 -40.28 -10.74
CA ALA A 993 13.34 -40.00 -11.60
C ALA A 993 14.18 -38.83 -11.08
N LEU A 994 13.55 -37.88 -10.37
CA LEU A 994 14.23 -36.70 -9.83
C LEU A 994 15.26 -37.05 -8.76
N ILE A 995 15.03 -38.12 -7.99
CA ILE A 995 15.95 -38.61 -6.93
C ILE A 995 17.37 -38.79 -7.48
N LYS A 996 17.51 -39.26 -8.73
CA LYS A 996 18.81 -39.49 -9.37
C LYS A 996 19.51 -38.21 -9.81
N LEU A 997 18.77 -37.14 -10.06
CA LEU A 997 19.30 -35.86 -10.52
C LEU A 997 19.68 -34.93 -9.36
N LEU A 998 18.96 -35.02 -8.22
CA LEU A 998 19.16 -34.15 -7.07
C LEU A 998 20.62 -34.05 -6.59
N PRO A 999 21.43 -35.14 -6.52
CA PRO A 999 22.82 -35.02 -6.11
C PRO A 999 23.67 -34.09 -7.00
N GLY A 1000 23.45 -34.10 -8.32
CA GLY A 1000 24.14 -33.20 -9.24
C GLY A 1000 23.62 -31.76 -9.15
N LEU A 1001 22.31 -31.59 -8.98
CA LEU A 1001 21.67 -30.28 -8.88
C LEU A 1001 22.00 -29.55 -7.57
N ILE A 1002 22.27 -30.29 -6.50
CA ILE A 1002 22.77 -29.73 -5.24
C ILE A 1002 24.14 -29.07 -5.45
N GLU A 1003 24.95 -29.51 -6.40
CA GLU A 1003 26.25 -28.88 -6.71
C GLU A 1003 26.13 -27.66 -7.63
N GLU A 1004 25.04 -27.55 -8.39
CA GLU A 1004 24.86 -26.48 -9.38
C GLU A 1004 24.47 -25.15 -8.71
N SER A 1005 25.32 -24.12 -8.82
CA SER A 1005 25.10 -22.82 -8.17
C SER A 1005 23.76 -22.16 -8.52
N SER A 1006 23.21 -22.42 -9.71
CA SER A 1006 21.97 -21.79 -10.20
C SER A 1006 20.67 -22.43 -9.65
N LEU A 1007 20.75 -23.69 -9.19
CA LEU A 1007 19.62 -24.51 -8.73
C LEU A 1007 19.81 -25.14 -7.34
N LYS A 1008 20.99 -24.99 -6.71
CA LYS A 1008 21.37 -25.59 -5.42
C LYS A 1008 20.31 -25.40 -4.33
N LYS A 1009 19.78 -24.18 -4.19
CA LYS A 1009 18.77 -23.86 -3.17
C LYS A 1009 17.46 -24.62 -3.42
N GLU A 1010 16.95 -24.60 -4.65
CA GLU A 1010 15.72 -25.32 -5.01
C GLU A 1010 15.91 -26.85 -4.99
N ALA A 1011 17.10 -27.35 -5.27
CA ALA A 1011 17.42 -28.76 -5.17
C ALA A 1011 17.41 -29.24 -3.71
N ILE A 1012 17.98 -28.46 -2.77
CA ILE A 1012 17.88 -28.75 -1.33
C ILE A 1012 16.41 -28.80 -0.91
N ARG A 1013 15.59 -27.82 -1.31
CA ARG A 1013 14.15 -27.81 -1.00
C ARG A 1013 13.40 -29.01 -1.59
N ALA A 1014 13.74 -29.42 -2.82
CA ALA A 1014 13.13 -30.56 -3.49
C ALA A 1014 13.37 -31.89 -2.74
N VAL A 1015 14.45 -32.03 -1.97
CA VAL A 1015 14.73 -33.24 -1.16
C VAL A 1015 13.61 -33.51 -0.15
N ALA A 1016 12.94 -32.47 0.38
CA ALA A 1016 11.84 -32.63 1.33
C ALA A 1016 10.66 -33.43 0.76
N SER A 1017 10.48 -33.44 -0.56
CA SER A 1017 9.40 -34.19 -1.23
C SER A 1017 9.60 -35.71 -1.26
N PHE A 1018 10.82 -36.20 -1.02
CA PHE A 1018 11.16 -37.62 -1.07
C PHE A 1018 11.42 -38.15 0.34
N ASP A 1019 11.17 -39.45 0.57
CA ASP A 1019 11.54 -40.14 1.81
C ASP A 1019 12.75 -41.05 1.56
N ASP A 1020 13.89 -40.44 1.23
CA ASP A 1020 15.10 -41.15 0.85
C ASP A 1020 16.27 -40.76 1.77
N LYS A 1021 16.61 -41.66 2.69
CA LYS A 1021 17.69 -41.44 3.66
C LYS A 1021 19.02 -41.07 3.01
N SER A 1022 19.31 -41.53 1.79
CA SER A 1022 20.57 -41.18 1.12
C SER A 1022 20.64 -39.70 0.76
N LEU A 1023 19.52 -39.09 0.36
CA LEU A 1023 19.43 -37.64 0.13
C LEU A 1023 19.56 -36.86 1.44
N GLY A 1024 18.95 -37.35 2.52
CA GLY A 1024 19.12 -36.75 3.85
C GLY A 1024 20.57 -36.77 4.34
N THR A 1025 21.26 -37.90 4.17
CA THR A 1025 22.71 -38.01 4.47
C THR A 1025 23.54 -37.09 3.59
N LEU A 1026 23.24 -37.02 2.29
CA LEU A 1026 23.94 -36.14 1.36
C LEU A 1026 23.88 -34.67 1.80
N LEU A 1027 22.72 -34.19 2.26
CA LEU A 1027 22.58 -32.84 2.79
C LEU A 1027 23.41 -32.61 4.06
N LEU A 1028 23.50 -33.61 4.94
CA LEU A 1028 24.36 -33.55 6.13
C LEU A 1028 25.85 -33.50 5.76
N ASP A 1029 26.28 -34.29 4.79
CA ASP A 1029 27.67 -34.32 4.33
C ASP A 1029 28.12 -32.95 3.77
N HIS A 1030 27.22 -32.25 3.07
CA HIS A 1030 27.48 -30.92 2.50
C HIS A 1030 27.33 -29.78 3.51
N TYR A 1031 26.69 -30.02 4.67
CA TYR A 1031 26.32 -29.00 5.65
C TYR A 1031 27.50 -28.12 6.09
N SER A 1032 28.67 -28.73 6.32
CA SER A 1032 29.87 -28.01 6.77
C SER A 1032 30.42 -27.03 5.72
N SER A 1033 30.18 -27.31 4.43
CA SER A 1033 30.65 -26.51 3.29
C SER A 1033 29.64 -25.43 2.83
N CYS A 1034 28.41 -25.48 3.35
CA CYS A 1034 27.37 -24.52 2.99
C CYS A 1034 27.60 -23.13 3.60
N SER A 1035 27.15 -22.09 2.89
CA SER A 1035 26.95 -20.77 3.48
C SER A 1035 25.87 -20.82 4.56
N ASP A 1036 25.80 -19.80 5.42
CA ASP A 1036 24.80 -19.77 6.51
C ASP A 1036 23.36 -19.80 5.98
N GLU A 1037 23.08 -19.14 4.86
CA GLU A 1037 21.76 -19.21 4.21
C GLU A 1037 21.41 -20.65 3.79
N LEU A 1038 22.36 -21.37 3.19
CA LEU A 1038 22.14 -22.75 2.73
C LEU A 1038 22.07 -23.75 3.89
N LYS A 1039 22.83 -23.53 4.98
CA LYS A 1039 22.72 -24.34 6.21
C LYS A 1039 21.31 -24.28 6.78
N MET A 1040 20.67 -23.12 6.76
CA MET A 1040 19.30 -22.95 7.24
C MET A 1040 18.31 -23.73 6.38
N GLU A 1041 18.44 -23.68 5.05
CA GLU A 1041 17.62 -24.48 4.12
C GLU A 1041 17.81 -25.99 4.33
N VAL A 1042 19.04 -26.44 4.60
CA VAL A 1042 19.35 -27.84 4.94
C VAL A 1042 18.68 -28.27 6.25
N LEU A 1043 18.84 -27.49 7.32
CA LEU A 1043 18.22 -27.79 8.62
C LEU A 1043 16.71 -27.87 8.52
N GLN A 1044 16.09 -26.93 7.81
CA GLN A 1044 14.65 -26.92 7.60
C GLN A 1044 14.18 -28.14 6.80
N THR A 1045 14.86 -28.44 5.69
CA THR A 1045 14.58 -29.61 4.84
C THR A 1045 14.68 -30.91 5.66
N LEU A 1046 15.74 -31.06 6.46
CA LEU A 1046 15.93 -32.25 7.29
C LEU A 1046 14.95 -32.36 8.45
N SER A 1047 14.42 -31.25 8.96
CA SER A 1047 13.40 -31.27 10.02
C SER A 1047 11.98 -31.54 9.54
N SER A 1048 11.76 -31.59 8.22
CA SER A 1048 10.42 -31.65 7.61
C SER A 1048 9.64 -32.95 7.88
N ARG A 1049 10.33 -34.05 8.19
CA ARG A 1049 9.74 -35.39 8.34
C ARG A 1049 10.53 -36.30 9.31
N PRO A 1050 9.93 -37.37 9.85
CA PRO A 1050 10.58 -38.21 10.86
C PRO A 1050 11.90 -38.86 10.44
N SER A 1051 12.01 -39.36 9.21
CA SER A 1051 13.19 -40.08 8.70
C SER A 1051 14.43 -39.19 8.64
N TYR A 1052 14.28 -37.96 8.15
CA TYR A 1052 15.35 -36.95 8.10
C TYR A 1052 15.58 -36.30 9.46
N GLY A 1053 14.51 -36.08 10.23
CA GLY A 1053 14.60 -35.52 11.57
C GLY A 1053 15.42 -36.41 12.50
N GLY A 1054 15.32 -37.75 12.33
CA GLY A 1054 16.17 -38.70 13.04
C GLY A 1054 17.66 -38.58 12.68
N LEU A 1055 17.99 -38.37 11.39
CA LEU A 1055 19.38 -38.15 10.95
C LEU A 1055 19.94 -36.85 11.55
N LEU A 1056 19.17 -35.76 11.49
CA LEU A 1056 19.55 -34.48 12.08
C LEU A 1056 19.69 -34.59 13.61
N THR A 1057 18.77 -35.29 14.27
CA THR A 1057 18.85 -35.54 15.72
C THR A 1057 20.13 -36.30 16.09
N GLN A 1058 20.53 -37.28 15.29
CA GLN A 1058 21.75 -38.03 15.53
C GLN A 1058 23.01 -37.17 15.28
N ALA A 1059 23.02 -36.34 14.24
CA ALA A 1059 24.10 -35.38 13.98
C ALA A 1059 24.25 -34.36 15.12
N ILE A 1060 23.14 -33.90 15.70
CA ILE A 1060 23.14 -33.03 16.89
C ILE A 1060 23.69 -33.79 18.11
N LYS A 1061 23.25 -35.04 18.32
CA LYS A 1061 23.72 -35.89 19.43
C LYS A 1061 25.22 -36.16 19.38
N ASN A 1062 25.75 -36.38 18.18
CA ASN A 1062 27.18 -36.67 17.96
C ASN A 1062 28.06 -35.42 18.00
N GLY A 1063 27.48 -34.22 17.93
CA GLY A 1063 28.20 -32.95 17.89
C GLY A 1063 28.64 -32.52 16.49
N ASP A 1064 28.24 -33.24 15.44
CA ASP A 1064 28.49 -32.90 14.03
C ASP A 1064 27.77 -31.60 13.64
N ILE A 1065 26.61 -31.35 14.25
CA ILE A 1065 25.89 -30.07 14.21
C ILE A 1065 25.73 -29.58 15.64
N ARG A 1066 26.24 -28.39 15.96
CA ARG A 1066 26.16 -27.87 17.33
C ARG A 1066 24.73 -27.39 17.59
N LYS A 1067 24.19 -27.64 18.79
CA LYS A 1067 22.83 -27.17 19.17
C LYS A 1067 22.58 -25.69 18.88
N ARG A 1068 23.60 -24.83 19.08
CA ARG A 1068 23.54 -23.38 18.81
C ARG A 1068 23.37 -22.99 17.33
N GLU A 1069 23.58 -23.92 16.41
CA GLU A 1069 23.40 -23.76 14.96
C GLU A 1069 21.98 -24.15 14.52
N VAL A 1070 21.19 -24.77 15.40
CA VAL A 1070 19.82 -25.21 15.11
C VAL A 1070 18.83 -24.18 15.70
N PRO A 1071 18.03 -23.50 14.85
CA PRO A 1071 17.04 -22.54 15.31
C PRO A 1071 15.95 -23.18 16.18
N ALA A 1072 15.36 -22.40 17.08
CA ALA A 1072 14.31 -22.88 17.98
C ALA A 1072 13.07 -23.43 17.24
N TYR A 1073 12.70 -22.83 16.10
CA TYR A 1073 11.58 -23.32 15.28
C TYR A 1073 11.89 -24.69 14.66
N VAL A 1074 13.14 -24.93 14.22
CA VAL A 1074 13.60 -26.24 13.70
C VAL A 1074 13.60 -27.27 14.83
N ALA A 1075 14.04 -26.90 16.03
CA ALA A 1075 14.02 -27.79 17.20
C ALA A 1075 12.57 -28.18 17.60
N ARG A 1076 11.64 -27.23 17.59
CA ARG A 1076 10.20 -27.50 17.82
C ARG A 1076 9.62 -28.44 16.75
N GLN A 1077 9.99 -28.20 15.49
CA GLN A 1077 9.61 -29.08 14.39
C GLN A 1077 10.19 -30.49 14.57
N LEU A 1078 11.47 -30.62 14.96
CA LEU A 1078 12.12 -31.89 15.29
C LEU A 1078 11.44 -32.62 16.46
N ARG A 1079 11.07 -31.92 17.53
CA ARG A 1079 10.29 -32.51 18.63
C ARG A 1079 8.98 -33.11 18.11
N ARG A 1080 8.32 -32.44 17.17
CA ARG A 1080 7.05 -32.91 16.60
C ARG A 1080 7.26 -34.11 15.68
N VAL A 1081 8.26 -34.10 14.80
CA VAL A 1081 8.46 -35.18 13.81
C VAL A 1081 9.22 -36.38 14.37
N VAL A 1082 10.10 -36.20 15.37
CA VAL A 1082 10.89 -37.28 15.99
C VAL A 1082 10.27 -37.76 17.31
N GLY A 1083 9.47 -36.93 17.97
CA GLY A 1083 8.82 -37.25 19.23
C GLY A 1083 9.72 -37.07 20.47
N SER A 1084 9.35 -37.73 21.57
CA SER A 1084 10.04 -37.61 22.87
C SER A 1084 11.53 -37.97 22.83
N GLY A 1085 11.96 -38.81 21.90
CA GLY A 1085 13.38 -39.16 21.71
C GLY A 1085 14.27 -37.97 21.32
N PHE A 1086 13.71 -36.92 20.71
CA PHE A 1086 14.45 -35.67 20.47
C PHE A 1086 14.68 -34.88 21.76
N VAL A 1087 13.75 -34.93 22.71
CA VAL A 1087 13.86 -34.23 24.00
C VAL A 1087 15.04 -34.75 24.81
N GLU A 1088 15.37 -36.04 24.71
CA GLU A 1088 16.56 -36.62 25.36
C GLU A 1088 17.89 -36.09 24.79
N VAL A 1089 17.91 -35.73 23.50
CA VAL A 1089 19.08 -35.16 22.83
C VAL A 1089 19.15 -33.65 23.02
N TRP A 1090 18.01 -32.96 22.92
CA TRP A 1090 17.93 -31.52 22.89
C TRP A 1090 17.79 -30.89 24.28
N GLY A 1091 16.91 -31.45 25.13
CA GLY A 1091 16.40 -30.87 26.37
C GLY A 1091 14.91 -30.49 26.26
N PRO A 1092 14.22 -30.10 27.35
CA PRO A 1092 12.84 -29.61 27.31
C PRO A 1092 12.73 -28.33 26.45
N ILE A 1093 11.71 -28.27 25.58
CA ILE A 1093 11.54 -27.19 24.57
C ILE A 1093 10.32 -26.30 24.85
N ASP A 1094 9.33 -26.79 25.62
CA ASP A 1094 8.07 -26.06 25.88
C ASP A 1094 7.65 -26.13 27.36
N GLU A 1095 8.59 -26.11 28.31
CA GLU A 1095 8.19 -26.01 29.71
C GLU A 1095 7.68 -24.60 30.02
N SER A 1096 6.48 -24.52 30.61
CA SER A 1096 6.02 -23.33 31.32
C SER A 1096 7.11 -22.92 32.31
N ILE A 1097 7.54 -21.67 32.25
CA ILE A 1097 8.57 -21.17 33.15
C ILE A 1097 8.08 -21.27 34.60
N GLN A 1098 8.55 -22.29 35.34
CA GLN A 1098 8.35 -22.32 36.80
C GLN A 1098 9.13 -21.16 37.41
N GLY A 1099 8.45 -20.29 38.16
CA GLY A 1099 9.05 -19.07 38.70
C GLY A 1099 9.19 -17.94 37.69
N LEU A 1100 8.21 -17.75 36.79
CA LEU A 1100 8.16 -16.63 35.84
C LEU A 1100 8.42 -15.26 36.52
N ASN A 1101 7.81 -15.03 37.70
CA ASN A 1101 8.09 -13.83 38.50
C ASN A 1101 9.57 -13.71 38.88
N ALA A 1102 10.23 -14.81 39.22
CA ALA A 1102 11.66 -14.81 39.53
C ALA A 1102 12.53 -14.55 38.28
N LEU A 1103 12.08 -14.90 37.07
CA LEU A 1103 12.75 -14.51 35.83
C LEU A 1103 12.54 -13.04 35.49
N TYR A 1104 11.32 -12.51 35.66
CA TYR A 1104 11.10 -11.07 35.55
C TYR A 1104 11.99 -10.32 36.53
N ASP A 1105 12.06 -10.75 37.78
CA ASP A 1105 12.93 -10.14 38.80
C ASP A 1105 14.41 -10.25 38.40
N HIS A 1106 14.85 -11.42 37.91
CA HIS A 1106 16.22 -11.61 37.42
C HIS A 1106 16.56 -10.68 36.26
N TYR A 1107 15.72 -10.64 35.22
CA TYR A 1107 15.98 -9.84 34.02
C TYR A 1107 15.77 -8.34 34.26
N ARG A 1108 14.90 -7.92 35.18
CA ARG A 1108 14.80 -6.52 35.63
C ARG A 1108 16.09 -6.03 36.30
N VAL A 1109 16.73 -6.89 37.09
CA VAL A 1109 18.03 -6.59 37.70
C VAL A 1109 19.14 -6.58 36.66
N LEU A 1110 19.08 -7.45 35.65
CA LEU A 1110 20.08 -7.53 34.58
C LEU A 1110 19.97 -6.37 33.57
N LEU A 1111 18.77 -6.10 33.08
CA LEU A 1111 18.44 -5.22 31.95
C LEU A 1111 18.24 -3.76 32.40
N THR A 1112 19.21 -3.22 33.14
CA THR A 1112 19.21 -1.79 33.46
C THR A 1112 19.59 -0.96 32.22
N PRO A 1113 19.11 0.29 32.07
CA PRO A 1113 19.45 1.13 30.92
C PRO A 1113 20.96 1.24 30.69
N THR A 1114 21.74 1.40 31.75
CA THR A 1114 23.21 1.48 31.69
C THR A 1114 23.86 0.16 31.25
N ALA A 1115 23.36 -0.98 31.73
CA ALA A 1115 23.90 -2.29 31.34
C ALA A 1115 23.61 -2.59 29.87
N ILE A 1116 22.37 -2.31 29.41
CA ILE A 1116 21.98 -2.49 28.01
C ILE A 1116 22.82 -1.58 27.12
N GLN A 1117 22.96 -0.29 27.48
CA GLN A 1117 23.70 0.68 26.68
C GLN A 1117 25.16 0.25 26.40
N ASN A 1118 25.79 -0.41 27.37
CA ASN A 1118 27.19 -0.87 27.31
C ASN A 1118 27.38 -2.26 26.67
N ALA A 1119 26.31 -2.94 26.27
CA ALA A 1119 26.39 -4.29 25.72
C ALA A 1119 26.80 -4.31 24.23
N ASP A 1120 27.25 -5.46 23.73
CA ASP A 1120 27.72 -5.65 22.36
C ASP A 1120 26.57 -5.68 21.35
N TYR A 1121 26.46 -4.62 20.54
CA TYR A 1121 25.44 -4.50 19.51
C TYR A 1121 25.57 -5.55 18.38
N GLN A 1122 26.79 -5.84 17.92
CA GLN A 1122 27.01 -6.74 16.78
C GLN A 1122 26.71 -8.19 17.15
N LEU A 1123 27.03 -8.56 18.39
CA LEU A 1123 26.55 -9.80 18.98
C LEU A 1123 25.02 -9.82 19.01
N GLY A 1124 24.40 -8.74 19.48
CA GLY A 1124 22.93 -8.59 19.52
C GLY A 1124 22.24 -8.77 18.17
N ARG A 1125 22.79 -8.17 17.11
CA ARG A 1125 22.29 -8.32 15.74
C ARG A 1125 22.33 -9.76 15.25
N ARG A 1126 23.49 -10.43 15.41
CA ARG A 1126 23.62 -11.85 15.03
C ARG A 1126 22.67 -12.74 15.81
N LEU A 1127 22.44 -12.44 17.10
CA LEU A 1127 21.45 -13.13 17.93
C LEU A 1127 20.04 -12.89 17.41
N PHE A 1128 19.68 -11.65 17.05
CA PHE A 1128 18.41 -11.33 16.42
C PHE A 1128 18.22 -12.10 15.11
N ASP A 1129 19.16 -12.00 14.15
CA ASP A 1129 19.05 -12.67 12.84
C ASP A 1129 18.80 -14.17 12.99
N ARG A 1130 19.50 -14.80 13.95
CA ARG A 1130 19.38 -16.23 14.25
C ARG A 1130 18.08 -16.61 14.97
N SER A 1131 17.59 -15.78 15.88
CA SER A 1131 16.55 -16.19 16.84
C SER A 1131 15.20 -15.50 16.66
N CYS A 1132 15.17 -14.29 16.12
CA CYS A 1132 13.98 -13.47 15.95
C CYS A 1132 13.75 -13.10 14.48
N GLY A 1133 14.81 -12.84 13.72
CA GLY A 1133 14.82 -12.34 12.33
C GLY A 1133 14.25 -13.30 11.30
N THR A 1134 14.05 -14.58 11.62
CA THR A 1134 13.31 -15.52 10.74
C THR A 1134 11.81 -15.23 10.72
N CYS A 1135 11.27 -14.75 11.83
CA CYS A 1135 9.83 -14.49 11.98
C CYS A 1135 9.51 -13.00 11.92
N HIS A 1136 10.32 -12.17 12.58
CA HIS A 1136 10.09 -10.74 12.70
C HIS A 1136 11.01 -9.96 11.77
N GLN A 1137 10.50 -8.85 11.25
CA GLN A 1137 11.31 -7.84 10.61
C GLN A 1137 11.81 -6.84 11.67
N MET A 1138 13.04 -6.38 11.55
CA MET A 1138 13.60 -5.27 12.31
C MET A 1138 14.48 -4.45 11.38
N HIS A 1139 14.22 -3.14 11.31
CA HIS A 1139 14.84 -2.21 10.38
C HIS A 1139 14.70 -2.65 8.91
N GLY A 1140 13.57 -3.28 8.56
CA GLY A 1140 13.31 -3.81 7.22
C GLY A 1140 14.03 -5.12 6.87
N TYR A 1141 14.80 -5.68 7.81
CA TYR A 1141 15.50 -6.96 7.66
C TYR A 1141 14.80 -8.07 8.46
N GLY A 1142 14.62 -9.25 7.87
CA GLY A 1142 14.02 -10.42 8.52
C GLY A 1142 12.77 -10.94 7.80
N GLY A 1143 12.05 -11.85 8.45
CA GLY A 1143 10.88 -12.55 7.90
C GLY A 1143 9.55 -11.84 8.19
N THR A 1144 8.52 -12.16 7.40
CA THR A 1144 7.18 -11.52 7.44
C THR A 1144 6.12 -12.39 8.11
N LEU A 1145 6.54 -13.36 8.92
CA LEU A 1145 5.65 -14.32 9.54
C LEU A 1145 5.02 -13.75 10.83
N GLY A 1146 5.84 -13.10 11.66
CA GLY A 1146 5.43 -12.30 12.80
C GLY A 1146 5.40 -10.81 12.43
N PRO A 1147 4.87 -9.96 13.31
CA PRO A 1147 4.86 -8.52 13.10
C PRO A 1147 6.29 -7.99 12.96
N ASP A 1148 6.47 -6.95 12.16
CA ASP A 1148 7.70 -6.16 12.20
C ASP A 1148 7.80 -5.45 13.55
N ILE A 1149 8.96 -5.54 14.17
CA ILE A 1149 9.23 -5.04 15.51
C ILE A 1149 10.13 -3.80 15.51
N THR A 1150 10.34 -3.15 14.35
CA THR A 1150 11.10 -1.89 14.21
C THR A 1150 10.40 -0.74 14.94
N GLY A 1151 9.07 -0.67 14.84
CA GLY A 1151 8.21 0.34 15.48
C GLY A 1151 7.41 -0.19 16.67
N SER A 1152 7.66 -1.43 17.11
CA SER A 1152 7.07 -1.93 18.35
C SER A 1152 7.62 -1.12 19.54
N ASN A 1153 6.94 -1.13 20.69
CA ASN A 1153 7.31 -0.38 21.91
C ASN A 1153 8.61 -0.89 22.57
N ARG A 1154 9.58 -1.31 21.76
CA ARG A 1154 10.79 -2.06 22.08
C ARG A 1154 11.73 -1.33 23.03
N LEU A 1155 11.73 0.00 22.98
CA LEU A 1155 12.48 0.84 23.93
C LEU A 1155 12.05 0.60 25.38
N ASN A 1156 10.81 0.13 25.58
CA ASN A 1156 10.33 -0.29 26.87
C ASN A 1156 10.76 -1.75 27.14
N THR A 1157 11.70 -1.91 28.08
CA THR A 1157 12.21 -3.22 28.52
C THR A 1157 11.10 -4.13 29.05
N GLU A 1158 10.09 -3.60 29.75
CA GLU A 1158 8.97 -4.38 30.27
C GLU A 1158 8.07 -4.89 29.14
N TYR A 1159 7.87 -4.07 28.11
CA TYR A 1159 7.14 -4.50 26.91
C TYR A 1159 7.87 -5.63 26.19
N LEU A 1160 9.19 -5.52 25.99
CA LEU A 1160 9.99 -6.59 25.39
C LEU A 1160 9.97 -7.85 26.26
N LEU A 1161 10.15 -7.72 27.58
CA LEU A 1161 10.10 -8.87 28.48
C LEU A 1161 8.73 -9.54 28.46
N GLY A 1162 7.64 -8.79 28.44
CA GLY A 1162 6.28 -9.34 28.27
C GLY A 1162 6.13 -10.17 27.01
N ASN A 1163 6.53 -9.61 25.87
CA ASN A 1163 6.44 -10.30 24.59
C ASN A 1163 7.44 -11.47 24.45
N ILE A 1164 8.60 -11.42 25.12
CA ILE A 1164 9.64 -12.46 25.01
C ILE A 1164 9.45 -13.60 26.03
N LEU A 1165 9.08 -13.29 27.26
CA LEU A 1165 8.84 -14.27 28.32
C LEU A 1165 7.45 -14.89 28.20
N GLU A 1166 6.46 -14.13 27.73
CA GLU A 1166 5.06 -14.55 27.60
C GLU A 1166 4.49 -14.32 26.18
N PRO A 1167 5.14 -14.83 25.11
CA PRO A 1167 4.74 -14.58 23.73
C PRO A 1167 3.32 -15.06 23.35
N SER A 1168 2.67 -15.85 24.22
CA SER A 1168 1.32 -16.37 24.00
C SER A 1168 0.22 -15.57 24.72
N SER A 1169 0.55 -14.46 25.42
CA SER A 1169 -0.44 -13.67 26.16
C SER A 1169 -1.38 -12.88 25.23
N GLU A 1170 -0.91 -12.50 24.04
CA GLU A 1170 -1.67 -11.73 23.04
C GLU A 1170 -1.21 -12.12 21.62
N ILE A 1171 -2.09 -12.75 20.83
CA ILE A 1171 -1.81 -13.16 19.43
C ILE A 1171 -2.92 -12.57 18.56
N GLN A 1172 -2.59 -11.71 17.59
CA GLN A 1172 -3.59 -11.21 16.63
C GLN A 1172 -4.05 -12.33 15.70
N ASP A 1173 -5.32 -12.29 15.27
CA ASP A 1173 -5.96 -13.34 14.48
C ASP A 1173 -5.21 -13.68 13.17
N ASP A 1174 -4.65 -12.67 12.50
CA ASP A 1174 -3.87 -12.82 11.26
C ASP A 1174 -2.49 -13.49 11.46
N TYR A 1175 -2.00 -13.58 12.71
CA TYR A 1175 -0.76 -14.27 13.08
C TYR A 1175 -1.01 -15.61 13.78
N GLN A 1176 -2.26 -16.08 13.85
CA GLN A 1176 -2.55 -17.38 14.42
C GLN A 1176 -1.82 -18.49 13.64
N MET A 1177 -1.00 -19.23 14.38
CA MET A 1177 -0.17 -20.27 13.81
C MET A 1177 -0.99 -21.52 13.58
N VAL A 1178 -0.84 -22.07 12.38
CA VAL A 1178 -1.45 -23.32 11.97
C VAL A 1178 -0.35 -24.34 11.72
N VAL A 1179 -0.47 -25.49 12.39
CA VAL A 1179 0.36 -26.66 12.13
C VAL A 1179 -0.44 -27.60 11.24
N LEU A 1180 0.16 -27.97 10.12
CA LEU A 1180 -0.42 -28.89 9.15
C LEU A 1180 0.45 -30.13 9.05
N THR A 1181 -0.11 -31.29 9.35
CA THR A 1181 0.55 -32.57 9.05
C THR A 1181 -0.06 -33.12 7.78
N THR A 1182 0.76 -33.49 6.80
CA THR A 1182 0.28 -34.09 5.55
C THR A 1182 0.28 -35.62 5.63
N GLN A 1183 -0.52 -36.27 4.79
CA GLN A 1183 -0.65 -37.74 4.75
C GLN A 1183 0.68 -38.46 4.45
N ASP A 1184 1.62 -37.78 3.80
CA ASP A 1184 2.96 -38.29 3.50
C ASP A 1184 3.97 -38.12 4.66
N GLY A 1185 3.50 -37.66 5.82
CA GLY A 1185 4.30 -37.51 7.03
C GLY A 1185 5.16 -36.24 7.08
N ARG A 1186 4.98 -35.28 6.16
CA ARG A 1186 5.57 -33.94 6.32
C ARG A 1186 4.75 -33.12 7.31
N THR A 1187 5.43 -32.22 8.03
CA THR A 1187 4.78 -31.24 8.91
C THR A 1187 5.19 -29.84 8.50
N TYR A 1188 4.19 -28.99 8.26
CA TYR A 1188 4.35 -27.57 8.01
C TYR A 1188 3.84 -26.76 9.20
N THR A 1189 4.49 -25.63 9.45
CA THR A 1189 4.07 -24.71 10.50
C THR A 1189 4.18 -23.30 9.97
N GLY A 1190 3.08 -22.55 10.03
CA GLY A 1190 2.96 -21.28 9.32
C GLY A 1190 1.69 -20.51 9.63
N THR A 1191 1.48 -19.39 8.95
CA THR A 1191 0.21 -18.66 8.92
C THR A 1191 -0.48 -18.88 7.59
N ILE A 1192 -1.81 -19.02 7.60
CA ILE A 1192 -2.58 -19.21 6.36
C ILE A 1192 -2.62 -17.88 5.62
N LYS A 1193 -2.03 -17.83 4.41
CA LYS A 1193 -2.07 -16.66 3.52
C LYS A 1193 -3.27 -16.69 2.59
N ASN A 1194 -3.65 -17.89 2.16
CA ASN A 1194 -4.84 -18.12 1.34
C ASN A 1194 -5.44 -19.48 1.68
N GLU A 1195 -6.75 -19.65 1.53
CA GLU A 1195 -7.42 -20.94 1.69
C GLU A 1195 -8.69 -20.93 0.83
N THR A 1196 -8.75 -21.82 -0.15
CA THR A 1196 -9.93 -22.07 -0.99
C THR A 1196 -10.70 -23.27 -0.43
N GLU A 1197 -11.70 -23.82 -1.13
CA GLU A 1197 -12.34 -25.08 -0.72
C GLU A 1197 -11.40 -26.29 -0.84
N THR A 1198 -10.48 -26.28 -1.81
CA THR A 1198 -9.65 -27.42 -2.20
C THR A 1198 -8.19 -27.30 -1.75
N GLU A 1199 -7.67 -26.09 -1.60
CA GLU A 1199 -6.27 -25.83 -1.28
C GLU A 1199 -6.10 -24.81 -0.15
N LEU A 1200 -4.90 -24.77 0.41
CA LEU A 1200 -4.46 -23.75 1.33
C LEU A 1200 -3.03 -23.31 0.98
N THR A 1201 -2.77 -22.02 1.01
CA THR A 1201 -1.44 -21.44 0.92
C THR A 1201 -0.97 -21.08 2.32
N LEU A 1202 0.01 -21.81 2.83
CA LEU A 1202 0.61 -21.59 4.12
C LEU A 1202 1.92 -20.80 3.95
N ALA A 1203 2.05 -19.63 4.56
CA ALA A 1203 3.36 -19.00 4.75
C ALA A 1203 4.12 -19.78 5.81
N VAL A 1204 5.04 -20.63 5.37
CA VAL A 1204 5.82 -21.52 6.24
C VAL A 1204 6.94 -20.75 6.91
N VAL A 1205 7.18 -21.01 8.19
CA VAL A 1205 8.29 -20.40 8.94
C VAL A 1205 9.62 -20.67 8.24
N GLY A 1206 10.40 -19.63 7.96
CA GLY A 1206 11.74 -19.76 7.38
C GLY A 1206 11.82 -20.15 5.90
N SER A 1207 10.69 -20.32 5.21
CA SER A 1207 10.66 -20.67 3.78
C SER A 1207 9.62 -19.87 3.00
N SER A 1208 9.59 -20.08 1.68
CA SER A 1208 8.53 -19.57 0.81
C SER A 1208 7.18 -20.19 1.17
N SER A 1209 6.09 -19.51 0.85
CA SER A 1209 4.75 -20.07 1.03
C SER A 1209 4.61 -21.39 0.29
N VAL A 1210 3.94 -22.36 0.91
CA VAL A 1210 3.64 -23.65 0.33
C VAL A 1210 2.14 -23.72 0.06
N VAL A 1211 1.78 -24.16 -1.14
CA VAL A 1211 0.40 -24.47 -1.51
C VAL A 1211 0.17 -25.95 -1.24
N LEU A 1212 -0.81 -26.28 -0.42
CA LEU A 1212 -1.14 -27.65 -0.01
C LEU A 1212 -2.59 -27.97 -0.38
N PRO A 1213 -2.84 -29.09 -1.09
CA PRO A 1213 -4.19 -29.63 -1.21
C PRO A 1213 -4.73 -29.97 0.18
N LYS A 1214 -5.97 -29.59 0.48
CA LYS A 1214 -6.62 -29.97 1.74
C LYS A 1214 -6.79 -31.48 1.86
N SER A 1215 -6.96 -32.21 0.75
CA SER A 1215 -7.00 -33.67 0.73
C SER A 1215 -5.72 -34.29 1.31
N GLN A 1216 -4.57 -33.63 1.15
CA GLN A 1216 -3.30 -34.09 1.68
C GLN A 1216 -3.09 -33.72 3.15
N VAL A 1217 -3.92 -32.85 3.74
CA VAL A 1217 -3.82 -32.48 5.14
C VAL A 1217 -4.43 -33.59 5.99
N LEU A 1218 -3.59 -34.32 6.71
CA LEU A 1218 -3.99 -35.34 7.67
C LEU A 1218 -4.55 -34.72 8.96
N SER A 1219 -3.93 -33.64 9.44
CA SER A 1219 -4.42 -32.89 10.59
C SER A 1219 -4.06 -31.41 10.49
N ARG A 1220 -4.97 -30.57 11.01
CA ARG A 1220 -4.80 -29.13 11.19
C ARG A 1220 -4.96 -28.82 12.68
N GLU A 1221 -3.94 -28.24 13.27
CA GLU A 1221 -3.97 -27.76 14.66
C GLU A 1221 -3.76 -26.24 14.63
N VAL A 1222 -4.79 -25.48 15.04
CA VAL A 1222 -4.65 -24.04 15.32
C VAL A 1222 -4.09 -23.92 16.72
N ASN A 1223 -2.91 -23.31 16.85
CA ASN A 1223 -2.19 -23.30 18.10
C ASN A 1223 -2.52 -22.02 18.89
N ALA A 1224 -3.01 -22.17 20.12
CA ALA A 1224 -3.24 -21.04 21.04
C ALA A 1224 -1.92 -20.51 21.66
N ILE A 1225 -0.80 -21.09 21.28
CA ILE A 1225 0.54 -20.80 21.80
C ILE A 1225 1.37 -20.22 20.66
N SER A 1226 2.04 -19.10 20.92
CA SER A 1226 2.90 -18.45 19.94
C SER A 1226 4.07 -19.35 19.53
N MET A 1227 4.46 -19.24 18.25
CA MET A 1227 5.65 -19.93 17.72
C MET A 1227 6.97 -19.31 18.20
N MET A 1228 6.92 -18.13 18.82
CA MET A 1228 8.03 -17.61 19.59
C MET A 1228 8.23 -18.46 20.85
N PRO A 1229 9.45 -18.96 21.12
CA PRO A 1229 9.69 -19.86 22.23
C PRO A 1229 9.63 -19.16 23.60
N GLN A 1230 8.79 -19.69 24.49
CA GLN A 1230 8.88 -19.37 25.92
C GLN A 1230 10.26 -19.81 26.40
N GLY A 1231 10.95 -18.94 27.13
CA GLY A 1231 12.28 -19.22 27.65
C GLY A 1231 13.44 -18.94 26.68
N LEU A 1232 13.19 -18.24 25.55
CA LEU A 1232 14.25 -17.84 24.60
C LEU A 1232 15.49 -17.26 25.30
N LEU A 1233 15.29 -16.35 26.26
CA LEU A 1233 16.39 -15.70 26.98
C LEU A 1233 17.20 -16.65 27.86
N GLN A 1234 16.61 -17.76 28.33
CA GLN A 1234 17.32 -18.76 29.15
C GLN A 1234 18.33 -19.57 28.32
N THR A 1235 18.24 -19.51 26.99
CA THR A 1235 19.22 -20.12 26.07
C THR A 1235 20.42 -19.20 25.81
N PHE A 1236 20.35 -17.95 26.26
CA PHE A 1236 21.41 -16.97 26.15
C PHE A 1236 22.14 -16.82 27.48
N THR A 1237 23.44 -16.54 27.40
CA THR A 1237 24.19 -16.03 28.54
C THR A 1237 23.72 -14.61 28.89
N ASN A 1238 23.95 -14.14 30.11
CA ASN A 1238 23.58 -12.78 30.51
C ASN A 1238 24.14 -11.70 29.57
N GLU A 1239 25.35 -11.93 29.04
CA GLU A 1239 26.00 -11.03 28.07
C GLU A 1239 25.28 -11.05 26.71
N GLU A 1240 24.87 -12.22 26.23
CA GLU A 1240 24.07 -12.36 25.01
C GLU A 1240 22.65 -11.78 25.18
N THR A 1241 22.03 -11.91 26.35
CA THR A 1241 20.74 -11.28 26.65
C THR A 1241 20.84 -9.75 26.62
N LEU A 1242 21.88 -9.20 27.27
CA LEU A 1242 22.16 -7.76 27.24
C LEU A 1242 22.44 -7.27 25.82
N ALA A 1243 23.23 -8.02 25.04
CA ALA A 1243 23.52 -7.74 23.64
C ALA A 1243 22.26 -7.76 22.76
N LEU A 1244 21.39 -8.77 22.93
CA LEU A 1244 20.12 -8.85 22.21
C LEU A 1244 19.21 -7.68 22.55
N PHE A 1245 19.05 -7.34 23.84
CA PHE A 1245 18.24 -6.18 24.25
C PHE A 1245 18.86 -4.86 23.78
N LYS A 1246 20.19 -4.74 23.74
CA LYS A 1246 20.87 -3.60 23.11
C LYS A 1246 20.43 -3.48 21.67
N TYR A 1247 20.55 -4.53 20.86
CA TYR A 1247 20.09 -4.51 19.48
C TYR A 1247 18.59 -4.19 19.36
N LEU A 1248 17.75 -4.88 20.13
CA LEU A 1248 16.30 -4.71 20.10
C LEU A 1248 15.83 -3.31 20.55
N GLN A 1249 16.59 -2.62 21.41
CA GLN A 1249 16.31 -1.25 21.88
C GLN A 1249 17.06 -0.18 21.10
N THR A 1250 17.83 -0.56 20.10
CA THR A 1250 18.61 0.40 19.32
C THR A 1250 17.72 1.04 18.25
N GLU A 1251 17.40 2.33 18.43
CA GLU A 1251 16.55 3.13 17.55
C GLU A 1251 17.09 3.22 16.12
N GLU A 1252 18.42 3.27 15.99
CA GLU A 1252 19.14 3.37 14.73
C GLU A 1252 20.32 2.39 14.71
N MET A 1253 20.46 1.57 13.66
CA MET A 1253 21.56 0.61 13.59
C MET A 1253 22.92 1.31 13.77
N PRO A 1254 23.71 1.02 14.82
CA PRO A 1254 25.06 1.50 14.97
C PRO A 1254 25.90 0.92 13.84
N LYS A 1255 26.74 1.79 13.31
CA LYS A 1255 27.70 1.58 12.23
C LYS A 1255 28.44 0.24 12.41
N LEU A 1256 28.42 -0.59 11.36
CA LEU A 1256 29.05 -1.92 11.31
C LEU A 1256 30.58 -1.85 11.22
#